data_AF-A0A7G8VI11-F1
#
_entry.id   AF-A0A7G8VI11-F1
#
_cell.length_a   1.000
_cell.length_b   1.000
_cell.length_c   1.000
_cell.angle_alpha   90.00
_cell.angle_beta   90.00
_cell.angle_gamma   90.00
#
_symmetry.space_group_name_H-M   'P 1'
#
loop_
_entity.id
_entity.type
_entity.pdbx_description
1 polymer ?
#
loop_
_entity_poly.entity_id
_entity_poly.type
_entity_poly.pdbx_seq_one_letter_code
_entity_poly.pdbx_strand_id
1 'polypeptide(L)'
;MGEFAKRVRANKIQGPLRKGFNPQAWASALEDCGNQPEDQRLHAAGLEINKKLSTIRANLKISTNNDLNATTKVRALVACSNHDYRILSDRTPEVLEAATAKQVENGDGEPVLMHKLMATKVRLPGGASYSPDAVAEGLVDGLQVPLRVILEEDPKLSGNLQVSLDWREAMFELNLGLLYLLAEDLWNDCVWNGYELQVEEGLRKFRPTKPRWQARYAMGRARGRNLAVEFMKQALDAQSQFPPFEKAFRPVVEDVKKIEKMGRRQQLVLTKTEDSSEEHKYLLALRAYATEDYYEDLLAMPRKELAGLTLADAMNAWTIISRCSDLLLGAVKQRHQYTKDDEEDDGSSWLPAYVPTLQRDALIEGFMQGGNVTRAGAIALLEFMTYRGRQGQELWAQPLVPVGQQTLTPVFGAAQSPNLRRIVDIWLRQLGIDLALRGPAFEKHIRAKVAESIEQSPKLAAVSQCLDKSFSFTAPGEQTEEVDVVFSIGRLLFLCELKCILDPTEPKAIAMHRETLTAAAAQITRKAAAANKHKGEIRKTLDRAGFLLPENFEICTLVVTNGATQTGMPIDGVPIVDELIIDKFFAGELVDARLEDHEGNVLKETKTIFYTDEETAQEGAQYYFLNPQAMVFLRQGIKVAWYPLHPVTDDDWAGAFAMVECVPKLPAHVEAEVFGAAAQEPN
;
A
#
# COMPACT_ATOMS: atom_id res chain seq x y z
N MET A 1 3.98 -25.71 -14.61
CA MET A 1 3.10 -26.00 -13.46
C MET A 1 2.46 -27.36 -13.66
N GLY A 2 2.82 -28.30 -12.80
CA GLY A 2 2.25 -29.65 -12.78
C GLY A 2 0.85 -29.69 -12.18
N GLU A 3 0.24 -30.87 -12.17
CA GLU A 3 -1.16 -31.07 -11.77
C GLU A 3 -1.33 -30.90 -10.25
N PHE A 4 -0.34 -31.28 -9.45
CA PHE A 4 -0.40 -31.13 -8.00
C PHE A 4 -0.51 -29.65 -7.62
N ALA A 5 0.39 -28.81 -8.12
CA ALA A 5 0.36 -27.37 -7.86
C ALA A 5 -0.96 -26.71 -8.31
N LYS A 6 -1.53 -27.13 -9.44
CA LYS A 6 -2.86 -26.67 -9.89
C LYS A 6 -3.96 -27.02 -8.90
N ARG A 7 -3.98 -28.25 -8.38
CA ARG A 7 -4.99 -28.69 -7.41
C ARG A 7 -4.82 -28.00 -6.06
N VAL A 8 -3.59 -27.75 -5.61
CA VAL A 8 -3.30 -26.95 -4.41
C VAL A 8 -3.83 -25.52 -4.57
N ARG A 9 -3.54 -24.85 -5.70
CA ARG A 9 -4.07 -23.51 -6.01
C ARG A 9 -5.60 -23.46 -6.02
N ALA A 10 -6.23 -24.50 -6.55
CA ALA A 10 -7.68 -24.63 -6.59
C ALA A 10 -8.30 -25.06 -5.25
N ASN A 11 -7.52 -25.17 -4.16
CA ASN A 11 -7.93 -25.72 -2.86
C ASN A 11 -8.55 -27.14 -2.94
N LYS A 12 -8.25 -27.91 -3.99
CA LYS A 12 -8.68 -29.32 -4.12
C LYS A 12 -7.82 -30.26 -3.26
N ILE A 13 -6.59 -29.84 -2.95
CA ILE A 13 -5.70 -30.48 -1.98
C ILE A 13 -5.46 -29.48 -0.86
N GLN A 14 -5.62 -29.90 0.40
CA GLN A 14 -5.41 -29.01 1.54
C GLN A 14 -3.92 -28.71 1.72
N GLY A 15 -3.56 -27.42 1.75
CA GLY A 15 -2.20 -26.97 2.03
C GLY A 15 -1.90 -26.82 3.53
N PRO A 16 -0.63 -26.53 3.90
CA PRO A 16 -0.11 -26.51 5.27
C PRO A 16 -0.74 -25.45 6.19
N LEU A 17 -1.42 -24.45 5.62
CA LEU A 17 -2.12 -23.42 6.40
C LEU A 17 -3.44 -23.94 7.00
N ARG A 18 -3.99 -25.04 6.47
CA ARG A 18 -5.30 -25.57 6.87
C ARG A 18 -5.18 -26.45 8.12
N LYS A 19 -6.14 -26.34 9.04
CA LYS A 19 -6.22 -27.19 10.25
C LYS A 19 -6.24 -28.70 9.93
N GLY A 20 -6.76 -29.09 8.78
CA GLY A 20 -6.83 -30.50 8.32
C GLY A 20 -5.61 -31.01 7.54
N PHE A 21 -4.52 -30.22 7.46
CA PHE A 21 -3.32 -30.65 6.75
C PHE A 21 -2.74 -31.93 7.36
N ASN A 22 -2.46 -32.92 6.52
CA ASN A 22 -1.89 -34.20 6.92
C ASN A 22 -0.71 -34.55 5.99
N PRO A 23 0.52 -34.74 6.51
CA PRO A 23 1.70 -35.04 5.70
C PRO A 23 1.59 -36.30 4.85
N GLN A 24 0.92 -37.36 5.34
CA GLN A 24 0.75 -38.60 4.59
C GLN A 24 -0.22 -38.41 3.41
N ALA A 25 -1.37 -37.77 3.65
CA ALA A 25 -2.32 -37.44 2.58
C ALA A 25 -1.70 -36.48 1.54
N TRP A 26 -0.82 -35.58 1.98
CA TRP A 26 -0.07 -34.67 1.13
C TRP A 26 0.90 -35.42 0.19
N ALA A 27 1.62 -36.41 0.72
CA ALA A 27 2.51 -37.27 -0.07
C ALA A 27 1.73 -38.13 -1.09
N SER A 28 0.65 -38.78 -0.66
CA SER A 28 -0.21 -39.56 -1.57
C SER A 28 -0.79 -38.69 -2.70
N ALA A 29 -1.21 -37.46 -2.38
CA ALA A 29 -1.74 -36.55 -3.40
C ALA A 29 -0.69 -36.13 -4.45
N LEU A 30 0.60 -36.05 -4.10
CA LEU A 30 1.67 -35.82 -5.07
C LEU A 30 1.85 -37.03 -6.00
N GLU A 31 1.87 -38.24 -5.43
CA GLU A 31 1.99 -39.49 -6.20
C GLU A 31 0.85 -39.61 -7.23
N ASP A 32 -0.38 -39.30 -6.83
CA ASP A 32 -1.57 -39.33 -7.68
C ASP A 32 -1.57 -38.28 -8.83
N CYS A 33 -0.89 -37.15 -8.63
CA CYS A 33 -0.85 -36.05 -9.60
C CYS A 33 0.35 -36.14 -10.57
N GLY A 34 1.27 -37.07 -10.34
CA GLY A 34 2.50 -37.22 -11.09
C GLY A 34 3.65 -36.38 -10.53
N ASN A 35 4.87 -36.85 -10.78
CA ASN A 35 6.05 -36.43 -10.03
C ASN A 35 6.90 -35.40 -10.79
N GLN A 36 6.33 -34.24 -11.13
CA GLN A 36 7.09 -33.18 -11.80
C GLN A 36 8.01 -32.43 -10.82
N PRO A 37 9.20 -31.93 -11.25
CA PRO A 37 10.12 -31.21 -10.35
C PRO A 37 9.54 -29.96 -9.68
N GLU A 38 8.60 -29.27 -10.32
CA GLU A 38 7.89 -28.12 -9.72
C GLU A 38 6.97 -28.57 -8.58
N ASP A 39 6.24 -29.68 -8.78
CA ASP A 39 5.33 -30.24 -7.80
C ASP A 39 6.08 -30.82 -6.60
N GLN A 40 7.22 -31.49 -6.83
CA GLN A 40 8.13 -31.97 -5.77
C GLN A 40 8.62 -30.83 -4.87
N ARG A 41 9.05 -29.71 -5.48
CA ARG A 41 9.53 -28.53 -4.74
C ARG A 41 8.42 -27.90 -3.91
N LEU A 42 7.23 -27.75 -4.48
CA LEU A 42 6.07 -27.23 -3.75
C LEU A 42 5.67 -28.15 -2.60
N HIS A 43 5.69 -29.47 -2.82
CA HIS A 43 5.42 -30.47 -1.79
C HIS A 43 6.42 -30.34 -0.62
N ALA A 44 7.72 -30.28 -0.90
CA ALA A 44 8.77 -30.15 0.11
C ALA A 44 8.63 -28.84 0.91
N ALA A 45 8.38 -27.72 0.22
CA ALA A 45 8.10 -26.44 0.88
C ALA A 45 6.89 -26.54 1.83
N GLY A 46 5.83 -27.22 1.40
CA GLY A 46 4.62 -27.41 2.21
C GLY A 46 4.89 -28.14 3.54
N LEU A 47 5.74 -29.17 3.51
CA LEU A 47 6.12 -29.90 4.72
C LEU A 47 6.94 -29.05 5.71
N GLU A 48 7.93 -28.29 5.22
CA GLU A 48 8.77 -27.43 6.06
C GLU A 48 7.99 -26.25 6.65
N ILE A 49 7.07 -25.65 5.87
CA ILE A 49 6.15 -24.63 6.38
C ILE A 49 5.23 -25.21 7.43
N ASN A 50 4.64 -26.39 7.21
CA ASN A 50 3.79 -27.03 8.22
C ASN A 50 4.56 -27.27 9.52
N LYS A 51 5.82 -27.72 9.44
CA LYS A 51 6.69 -27.90 10.62
C LYS A 51 6.83 -26.58 11.39
N LYS A 52 7.18 -25.49 10.70
CA LYS A 52 7.32 -24.15 11.30
C LYS A 52 6.03 -23.68 11.98
N LEU A 53 4.90 -23.76 11.27
CA LEU A 53 3.60 -23.33 11.80
C LEU A 53 3.17 -24.17 13.01
N SER A 54 3.49 -25.46 13.01
CA SER A 54 3.21 -26.34 14.15
C SER A 54 4.02 -25.94 15.38
N THR A 55 5.31 -25.62 15.20
CA THR A 55 6.16 -25.12 16.28
C THR A 55 5.63 -23.79 16.84
N ILE A 56 5.23 -22.86 15.97
CA ILE A 56 4.65 -21.57 16.40
C ILE A 56 3.40 -21.81 17.25
N ARG A 57 2.45 -22.62 16.76
CA ARG A 57 1.18 -22.91 17.46
C ARG A 57 1.40 -23.57 18.83
N ALA A 58 2.42 -24.43 18.93
CA ALA A 58 2.77 -25.10 20.19
C ALA A 58 3.37 -24.14 21.24
N ASN A 59 3.82 -22.95 20.84
CA ASN A 59 4.47 -21.97 21.71
C ASN A 59 3.61 -20.73 22.00
N LEU A 60 2.34 -20.69 21.56
CA LEU A 60 1.39 -19.65 21.97
C LEU A 60 0.97 -19.89 23.43
N LYS A 61 1.15 -18.89 24.30
CA LYS A 61 0.89 -18.99 25.74
C LYS A 61 -0.09 -17.95 26.28
N ILE A 62 -0.09 -16.71 25.81
CA ILE A 62 -0.98 -15.66 26.30
C ILE A 62 -2.39 -15.81 25.74
N SER A 63 -2.56 -15.87 24.42
CA SER A 63 -3.89 -15.96 23.80
C SER A 63 -4.63 -17.24 24.19
N THR A 64 -3.90 -18.34 24.37
CA THR A 64 -4.41 -19.69 24.65
C THR A 64 -4.52 -20.03 26.14
N ASN A 65 -3.97 -19.22 27.05
CA ASN A 65 -4.03 -19.50 28.48
C ASN A 65 -5.42 -19.25 29.06
N ASN A 66 -6.05 -20.30 29.60
CA ASN A 66 -7.41 -20.23 30.14
C ASN A 66 -7.50 -19.57 31.53
N ASP A 67 -6.37 -19.40 32.23
CA ASP A 67 -6.29 -18.74 33.54
C ASP A 67 -6.28 -17.21 33.44
N LEU A 68 -5.94 -16.68 32.26
CA LEU A 68 -5.99 -15.26 31.97
C LEU A 68 -7.37 -14.86 31.43
N ASN A 69 -7.96 -13.81 31.99
CA ASN A 69 -9.21 -13.28 31.44
C ASN A 69 -8.97 -12.53 30.12
N ALA A 70 -10.00 -12.44 29.27
CA ALA A 70 -9.89 -11.81 27.96
C ALA A 70 -9.43 -10.34 28.03
N THR A 71 -9.88 -9.57 29.04
CA THR A 71 -9.44 -8.18 29.25
C THR A 71 -7.93 -8.10 29.46
N THR A 72 -7.36 -9.00 30.27
CA THR A 72 -5.92 -9.08 30.51
C THR A 72 -5.18 -9.38 29.21
N LYS A 73 -5.61 -10.41 28.48
CA LYS A 73 -4.96 -10.84 27.23
C LYS A 73 -4.93 -9.73 26.18
N VAL A 74 -6.07 -9.08 25.92
CA VAL A 74 -6.16 -8.01 24.92
C VAL A 74 -5.29 -6.81 25.32
N ARG A 75 -5.38 -6.37 26.59
CA ARG A 75 -4.57 -5.25 27.07
C ARG A 75 -3.08 -5.55 27.01
N ALA A 76 -2.65 -6.76 27.36
CA ALA A 76 -1.25 -7.15 27.31
C ALA A 76 -0.68 -7.02 25.90
N LEU A 77 -1.35 -7.66 24.93
CA LEU A 77 -0.88 -7.71 23.54
C LEU A 77 -0.89 -6.32 22.89
N VAL A 78 -1.93 -5.51 23.14
CA VAL A 78 -1.99 -4.13 22.63
C VAL A 78 -0.92 -3.25 23.29
N ALA A 79 -0.65 -3.41 24.60
CA ALA A 79 0.44 -2.68 25.27
C ALA A 79 1.79 -2.96 24.60
N CYS A 80 2.12 -4.24 24.38
CA CYS A 80 3.38 -4.63 23.73
C CYS A 80 3.49 -4.02 22.32
N SER A 81 2.45 -4.14 21.50
CA SER A 81 2.44 -3.59 20.14
C SER A 81 2.57 -2.05 20.13
N ASN A 82 1.84 -1.36 21.02
CA ASN A 82 1.92 0.10 21.15
C ASN A 82 3.25 0.58 21.72
N HIS A 83 3.86 -0.19 22.63
CA HIS A 83 5.20 0.07 23.13
C HIS A 83 6.25 -0.02 22.03
N ASP A 84 6.23 -1.11 21.25
CA ASP A 84 7.19 -1.31 20.16
C ASP A 84 7.00 -0.25 19.06
N TYR A 85 5.75 0.15 18.80
CA TYR A 85 5.46 1.27 17.89
C TYR A 85 6.01 2.60 18.43
N ARG A 86 5.92 2.86 19.74
CA ARG A 86 6.54 4.04 20.35
C ARG A 86 8.06 4.01 20.17
N ILE A 87 8.71 2.87 20.39
CA ILE A 87 10.17 2.74 20.16
C ILE A 87 10.50 3.05 18.70
N LEU A 88 9.73 2.51 17.76
CA LEU A 88 9.91 2.78 16.35
C LEU A 88 9.72 4.27 16.02
N SER A 89 8.71 4.91 16.60
CA SER A 89 8.40 6.33 16.44
C SER A 89 9.54 7.23 16.94
N ASP A 90 10.26 6.83 17.99
CA ASP A 90 11.40 7.59 18.51
C ASP A 90 12.68 7.32 17.70
N ARG A 91 12.92 6.07 17.30
CA ARG A 91 14.10 5.71 16.49
C ARG A 91 14.04 6.23 15.06
N THR A 92 12.85 6.39 14.48
CA THR A 92 12.74 6.78 13.06
C THR A 92 13.36 8.16 12.80
N PRO A 93 13.02 9.22 13.56
CA PRO A 93 13.71 10.51 13.48
C PRO A 93 15.22 10.40 13.67
N GLU A 94 15.69 9.67 14.69
CA GLU A 94 17.14 9.51 14.96
C GLU A 94 17.90 8.93 13.77
N VAL A 95 17.34 7.90 13.12
CA VAL A 95 17.98 7.27 11.97
C VAL A 95 17.90 8.18 10.73
N LEU A 96 16.82 8.95 10.54
CA LEU A 96 16.71 9.94 9.47
C LEU A 96 17.67 11.11 9.65
N GLU A 97 17.86 11.59 10.88
CA GLU A 97 18.83 12.62 11.23
C GLU A 97 20.26 12.13 10.97
N ALA A 98 20.59 10.91 11.41
CA ALA A 98 21.89 10.30 11.12
C ALA A 98 22.13 10.09 9.62
N ALA A 99 21.10 9.69 8.86
CA ALA A 99 21.18 9.55 7.41
C ALA A 99 21.32 10.89 6.68
N THR A 100 20.73 11.95 7.24
CA THR A 100 20.89 13.34 6.77
C THR A 100 22.31 13.82 7.04
N ALA A 101 22.80 13.70 8.27
CA ALA A 101 24.16 14.09 8.66
C ALA A 101 25.22 13.40 7.79
N LYS A 102 25.07 12.09 7.55
CA LYS A 102 25.97 11.33 6.68
C LYS A 102 25.95 11.81 5.22
N GLN A 103 24.83 12.35 4.73
CA GLN A 103 24.79 12.93 3.38
C GLN A 103 25.54 14.26 3.34
N VAL A 104 25.36 15.11 4.35
CA VAL A 104 26.05 16.40 4.47
C VAL A 104 27.56 16.24 4.71
N GLU A 105 27.99 15.20 5.42
CA GLU A 105 29.42 14.91 5.65
C GLU A 105 30.22 14.60 4.37
N ASN A 106 29.55 14.22 3.26
CA ASN A 106 30.26 13.92 2.01
C ASN A 106 30.69 15.18 1.24
N GLY A 107 30.27 16.38 1.68
CA GLY A 107 30.77 17.67 1.18
C GLY A 107 29.91 18.84 1.67
N ASP A 108 30.56 19.94 2.07
CA ASP A 108 29.87 21.18 2.42
C ASP A 108 28.98 21.63 1.24
N GLY A 109 27.68 21.79 1.49
CA GLY A 109 26.71 22.20 0.48
C GLY A 109 26.10 21.08 -0.37
N GLU A 110 26.40 19.79 -0.11
CA GLU A 110 25.70 18.70 -0.77
C GLU A 110 24.22 18.63 -0.32
N PRO A 111 23.25 18.54 -1.25
CA PRO A 111 21.84 18.52 -0.90
C PRO A 111 21.40 17.15 -0.38
N VAL A 112 20.40 17.17 0.49
CA VAL A 112 19.81 15.96 1.06
C VAL A 112 18.88 15.31 0.03
N LEU A 113 19.16 14.06 -0.34
CA LEU A 113 18.36 13.35 -1.33
C LEU A 113 17.22 12.58 -0.65
N MET A 114 15.98 13.02 -0.92
CA MET A 114 14.78 12.42 -0.33
C MET A 114 14.67 10.91 -0.58
N HIS A 115 15.02 10.43 -1.77
CA HIS A 115 14.97 8.99 -2.08
C HIS A 115 15.99 8.17 -1.27
N LYS A 116 17.12 8.76 -0.85
CA LYS A 116 18.09 8.12 0.05
C LYS A 116 17.54 8.07 1.48
N LEU A 117 16.88 9.14 1.94
CA LEU A 117 16.19 9.16 3.23
C LEU A 117 15.07 8.12 3.30
N MET A 118 14.24 8.01 2.26
CA MET A 118 13.19 6.98 2.16
C MET A 118 13.74 5.54 2.17
N ALA A 119 14.99 5.34 1.75
CA ALA A 119 15.65 4.03 1.75
C ALA A 119 16.29 3.67 3.10
N THR A 120 16.20 4.58 4.08
CA THR A 120 16.75 4.40 5.43
C THR A 120 16.09 3.22 6.13
N LYS A 121 16.89 2.47 6.87
CA LYS A 121 16.44 1.26 7.58
C LYS A 121 16.81 1.35 9.05
N VAL A 122 15.91 0.87 9.90
CA VAL A 122 16.15 0.67 11.33
C VAL A 122 16.70 -0.74 11.53
N ARG A 123 17.78 -0.85 12.31
CA ARG A 123 18.38 -2.14 12.68
C ARG A 123 17.67 -2.69 13.91
N LEU A 124 17.19 -3.93 13.81
CA LEU A 124 16.55 -4.64 14.92
C LEU A 124 17.56 -5.51 15.69
N PRO A 125 17.28 -5.89 16.96
CA PRO A 125 18.18 -6.74 17.76
C PRO A 125 18.58 -8.06 17.10
N GLY A 126 17.71 -8.63 16.24
CA GLY A 126 18.01 -9.83 15.45
C GLY A 126 19.03 -9.63 14.31
N GLY A 127 19.61 -8.44 14.19
CA GLY A 127 20.69 -8.13 13.24
C GLY A 127 20.22 -7.67 11.86
N ALA A 128 18.96 -7.92 11.50
CA ALA A 128 18.37 -7.47 10.24
C ALA A 128 17.93 -6.00 10.29
N SER A 129 17.92 -5.36 9.12
CA SER A 129 17.49 -3.97 8.95
C SER A 129 16.25 -3.89 8.07
N TYR A 130 15.25 -3.16 8.53
CA TYR A 130 13.95 -3.00 7.87
C TYR A 130 13.62 -1.52 7.71
N SER A 131 12.82 -1.16 6.70
CA SER A 131 12.26 0.19 6.64
C SER A 131 11.33 0.42 7.84
N PRO A 132 11.20 1.64 8.37
CA PRO A 132 10.27 1.94 9.45
C PRO A 132 8.85 1.40 9.19
N ASP A 133 8.33 1.62 7.99
CA ASP A 133 7.01 1.11 7.58
C ASP A 133 6.88 -0.41 7.69
N ALA A 134 7.94 -1.16 7.37
CA ALA A 134 7.88 -2.63 7.43
C ALA A 134 7.87 -3.14 8.88
N VAL A 135 8.52 -2.40 9.80
CA VAL A 135 8.45 -2.68 11.23
C VAL A 135 7.05 -2.36 11.75
N ALA A 136 6.48 -1.19 11.39
CA ALA A 136 5.12 -0.82 11.76
C ALA A 136 4.08 -1.82 11.22
N GLU A 137 4.24 -2.25 9.95
CA GLU A 137 3.42 -3.27 9.31
C GLU A 137 3.45 -4.57 10.14
N GLY A 138 4.65 -5.05 10.46
CA GLY A 138 4.84 -6.28 11.24
C GLY A 138 4.24 -6.25 12.64
N LEU A 139 4.23 -5.09 13.32
CA LEU A 139 3.64 -4.93 14.66
C LEU A 139 2.11 -5.04 14.66
N VAL A 140 1.44 -4.47 13.65
CA VAL A 140 -0.02 -4.53 13.52
C VAL A 140 -0.44 -5.91 13.06
N ASP A 141 0.25 -6.44 12.05
CA ASP A 141 -0.03 -7.75 11.49
C ASP A 141 0.20 -8.86 12.53
N GLY A 142 1.32 -8.81 13.25
CA GLY A 142 1.62 -9.76 14.34
C GLY A 142 0.59 -9.74 15.47
N LEU A 143 -0.05 -8.59 15.72
CA LEU A 143 -1.11 -8.45 16.73
C LEU A 143 -2.44 -9.06 16.28
N GLN A 144 -2.71 -9.09 14.97
CA GLN A 144 -4.02 -9.43 14.43
C GLN A 144 -4.48 -10.85 14.78
N VAL A 145 -3.57 -11.84 14.65
CA VAL A 145 -3.90 -13.25 14.87
C VAL A 145 -4.24 -13.53 16.34
N PRO A 146 -3.38 -13.18 17.33
CA PRO A 146 -3.71 -13.35 18.75
C PRO A 146 -5.02 -12.63 19.15
N LEU A 147 -5.23 -11.39 18.69
CA LEU A 147 -6.46 -10.67 19.02
C LEU A 147 -7.71 -11.30 18.41
N ARG A 148 -7.62 -11.85 17.19
CA ARG A 148 -8.74 -12.57 16.59
C ARG A 148 -9.16 -13.75 17.45
N VAL A 149 -8.20 -14.59 17.86
CA VAL A 149 -8.44 -15.77 18.71
C VAL A 149 -9.15 -15.38 20.00
N ILE A 150 -8.83 -14.23 20.58
CA ILE A 150 -9.44 -13.77 21.84
C ILE A 150 -10.83 -13.16 21.61
N LEU A 151 -10.99 -12.32 20.58
CA LEU A 151 -12.18 -11.47 20.40
C LEU A 151 -13.30 -12.11 19.57
N GLU A 152 -13.00 -13.12 18.74
CA GLU A 152 -13.98 -13.74 17.82
C GLU A 152 -15.18 -14.35 18.57
N GLU A 153 -14.99 -14.78 19.82
CA GLU A 153 -16.05 -15.31 20.70
C GLU A 153 -16.86 -14.23 21.44
N ASP A 154 -16.61 -12.94 21.14
CA ASP A 154 -17.20 -11.76 21.82
C ASP A 154 -17.17 -11.87 23.36
N PRO A 155 -15.97 -12.03 23.95
CA PRO A 155 -15.84 -12.28 25.37
C PRO A 155 -16.25 -11.06 26.19
N LYS A 156 -16.70 -11.30 27.43
CA LYS A 156 -16.98 -10.22 28.37
C LYS A 156 -15.69 -9.51 28.82
N LEU A 157 -15.46 -8.30 28.31
CA LEU A 157 -14.33 -7.46 28.69
C LEU A 157 -14.61 -6.69 29.99
N SER A 158 -14.55 -7.40 31.12
CA SER A 158 -14.68 -6.82 32.46
C SER A 158 -13.42 -7.07 33.31
N GLY A 159 -13.23 -6.24 34.34
CA GLY A 159 -12.10 -6.35 35.27
C GLY A 159 -10.90 -5.49 34.87
N ASN A 160 -9.86 -5.55 35.70
CA ASN A 160 -8.58 -4.89 35.47
C ASN A 160 -7.54 -5.91 34.97
N LEU A 161 -6.43 -5.39 34.46
CA LEU A 161 -5.25 -6.17 34.10
C LEU A 161 -4.77 -6.96 35.33
N GLN A 162 -4.57 -8.27 35.16
CA GLN A 162 -4.04 -9.13 36.22
C GLN A 162 -2.55 -8.84 36.47
N VAL A 163 -2.14 -8.79 37.74
CA VAL A 163 -0.77 -8.45 38.17
C VAL A 163 0.24 -9.57 37.88
N SER A 164 -0.20 -10.83 37.83
CA SER A 164 0.65 -12.01 37.63
C SER A 164 0.92 -12.37 36.17
N LEU A 165 0.88 -11.39 35.26
CA LEU A 165 1.11 -11.61 33.83
C LEU A 165 2.60 -11.66 33.52
N ASP A 166 3.04 -12.66 32.76
CA ASP A 166 4.38 -12.68 32.17
C ASP A 166 4.38 -11.85 30.88
N TRP A 167 4.96 -10.66 30.97
CA TRP A 167 5.06 -9.72 29.85
C TRP A 167 6.08 -10.15 28.79
N ARG A 168 7.09 -10.93 29.16
CA ARG A 168 8.07 -11.46 28.20
C ARG A 168 7.39 -12.46 27.28
N GLU A 169 6.50 -13.29 27.82
CA GLU A 169 5.66 -14.19 27.03
C GLU A 169 4.68 -13.42 26.12
N ALA A 170 4.13 -12.29 26.58
CA ALA A 170 3.28 -11.44 25.73
C ALA A 170 4.04 -10.82 24.54
N MET A 171 5.25 -10.31 24.77
CA MET A 171 6.12 -9.81 23.69
C MET A 171 6.59 -10.94 22.76
N PHE A 172 6.91 -12.11 23.32
CA PHE A 172 7.27 -13.27 22.51
C PHE A 172 6.12 -13.71 21.60
N GLU A 173 4.90 -13.73 22.12
CA GLU A 173 3.72 -14.10 21.33
C GLU A 173 3.40 -13.10 20.21
N LEU A 174 3.65 -11.80 20.41
CA LEU A 174 3.55 -10.81 19.34
C LEU A 174 4.51 -11.16 18.18
N ASN A 175 5.75 -11.52 18.50
CA ASN A 175 6.74 -11.96 17.50
C ASN A 175 6.35 -13.28 16.83
N LEU A 176 5.74 -14.22 17.56
CA LEU A 176 5.18 -15.44 16.98
C LEU A 176 4.06 -15.14 15.98
N GLY A 177 3.20 -14.15 16.25
CA GLY A 177 2.18 -13.68 15.32
C GLY A 177 2.78 -13.18 14.00
N LEU A 178 3.84 -12.39 14.06
CA LEU A 178 4.56 -11.92 12.87
C LEU A 178 5.20 -13.08 12.10
N LEU A 179 5.89 -13.99 12.80
CA LEU A 179 6.52 -15.14 12.17
C LEU A 179 5.50 -16.09 11.52
N TYR A 180 4.31 -16.22 12.12
CA TYR A 180 3.21 -16.98 11.57
C TYR A 180 2.78 -16.41 10.22
N LEU A 181 2.51 -15.10 10.15
CA LEU A 181 2.11 -14.44 8.90
C LEU A 181 3.20 -14.51 7.83
N LEU A 182 4.46 -14.32 8.22
CA LEU A 182 5.59 -14.47 7.29
C LEU A 182 5.67 -15.89 6.71
N ALA A 183 5.41 -16.93 7.51
CA ALA A 183 5.34 -18.30 7.03
C ALA A 183 4.12 -18.55 6.11
N GLU A 184 2.97 -17.91 6.37
CA GLU A 184 1.80 -17.95 5.48
C GLU A 184 2.10 -17.28 4.13
N ASP A 185 2.71 -16.10 4.15
CA ASP A 185 3.09 -15.37 2.95
C ASP A 185 4.11 -16.14 2.13
N LEU A 186 5.12 -16.71 2.78
CA LEU A 186 6.13 -17.52 2.13
C LEU A 186 5.55 -18.77 1.46
N TRP A 187 4.58 -19.42 2.11
CA TRP A 187 3.82 -20.50 1.50
C TRP A 187 3.04 -20.02 0.28
N ASN A 188 2.33 -18.90 0.40
CA ASN A 188 1.59 -18.33 -0.72
C ASN A 188 2.53 -17.92 -1.87
N ASP A 189 3.73 -17.44 -1.58
CA ASP A 189 4.75 -17.14 -2.58
C ASP A 189 5.25 -18.40 -3.30
N CYS A 190 5.41 -19.51 -2.58
CA CYS A 190 5.74 -20.81 -3.19
C CYS A 190 4.61 -21.25 -4.14
N VAL A 191 3.36 -21.12 -3.70
CA VAL A 191 2.18 -21.53 -4.47
C VAL A 191 1.97 -20.62 -5.70
N TRP A 192 2.06 -19.31 -5.55
CA TRP A 192 1.54 -18.33 -6.52
C TRP A 192 2.64 -17.56 -7.27
N ASN A 193 3.75 -17.25 -6.62
CA ASN A 193 4.79 -16.36 -7.16
C ASN A 193 6.07 -17.07 -7.59
N GLY A 194 6.10 -18.39 -7.44
CA GLY A 194 7.21 -19.22 -7.90
C GLY A 194 8.43 -19.11 -7.00
N TYR A 195 8.23 -19.06 -5.69
CA TYR A 195 9.32 -19.27 -4.75
C TYR A 195 9.67 -20.76 -4.65
N GLU A 196 10.95 -21.06 -4.49
CA GLU A 196 11.42 -22.42 -4.23
C GLU A 196 12.21 -22.48 -2.93
N LEU A 197 12.04 -23.59 -2.21
CA LEU A 197 12.84 -23.96 -1.07
C LEU A 197 14.15 -24.61 -1.54
N GLN A 198 15.25 -24.20 -0.93
CA GLN A 198 16.56 -24.84 -0.99
C GLN A 198 17.06 -25.10 0.42
N VAL A 199 17.75 -26.23 0.61
CA VAL A 199 18.39 -26.54 1.89
C VAL A 199 19.90 -26.49 1.69
N GLU A 200 20.55 -25.52 2.33
CA GLU A 200 21.99 -25.29 2.25
C GLU A 200 22.55 -25.28 3.67
N GLU A 201 23.48 -26.19 3.99
CA GLU A 201 24.12 -26.26 5.31
C GLU A 201 23.12 -26.32 6.49
N GLY A 202 21.95 -26.95 6.27
CA GLY A 202 20.86 -27.03 7.26
C GLY A 202 19.93 -25.81 7.32
N LEU A 203 20.28 -24.70 6.64
CA LEU A 203 19.43 -23.52 6.51
C LEU A 203 18.41 -23.70 5.39
N ARG A 204 17.16 -23.33 5.67
CA ARG A 204 16.08 -23.30 4.66
C ARG A 204 16.11 -21.95 3.96
N LYS A 205 16.47 -21.91 2.68
CA LYS A 205 16.50 -20.70 1.86
C LYS A 205 15.35 -20.70 0.86
N PHE A 206 14.55 -19.64 0.86
CA PHE A 206 13.45 -19.46 -0.10
C PHE A 206 13.80 -18.37 -1.10
N ARG A 207 13.72 -18.67 -2.40
CA ARG A 207 14.11 -17.73 -3.46
C ARG A 207 13.13 -17.69 -4.63
N PRO A 208 12.93 -16.53 -5.27
CA PRO A 208 12.06 -16.43 -6.44
C PRO A 208 12.71 -17.07 -7.68
N THR A 209 11.97 -17.95 -8.36
CA THR A 209 12.38 -18.52 -9.67
C THR A 209 12.12 -17.58 -10.85
N LYS A 210 11.29 -16.55 -10.65
CA LYS A 210 10.92 -15.56 -11.67
C LYS A 210 11.25 -14.13 -11.21
N PRO A 211 12.55 -13.79 -11.06
CA PRO A 211 12.97 -12.51 -10.46
C PRO A 211 12.45 -11.27 -11.22
N ARG A 212 12.19 -11.38 -12.53
CA ARG A 212 11.61 -10.28 -13.32
C ARG A 212 10.24 -9.82 -12.81
N TRP A 213 9.38 -10.74 -12.39
CA TRP A 213 8.06 -10.37 -11.84
C TRP A 213 8.18 -9.71 -10.47
N GLN A 214 9.17 -10.13 -9.68
CA GLN A 214 9.38 -9.59 -8.35
C GLN A 214 10.04 -8.21 -8.43
N ALA A 215 10.93 -8.01 -9.41
CA ALA A 215 11.46 -6.69 -9.78
C ALA A 215 10.36 -5.72 -10.22
N ARG A 216 9.40 -6.17 -11.05
CA ARG A 216 8.22 -5.36 -11.45
C ARG A 216 7.43 -4.88 -10.23
N TYR A 217 7.13 -5.80 -9.32
CA TYR A 217 6.39 -5.47 -8.11
C TYR A 217 7.18 -4.51 -7.21
N ALA A 218 8.46 -4.78 -6.98
CA ALA A 218 9.34 -3.93 -6.17
C ALA A 218 9.46 -2.51 -6.74
N MET A 219 9.63 -2.36 -8.06
CA MET A 219 9.65 -1.05 -8.71
C MET A 219 8.32 -0.33 -8.61
N GLY A 220 7.20 -1.03 -8.82
CA GLY A 220 5.87 -0.43 -8.68
C GLY A 220 5.61 0.08 -7.27
N ARG A 221 6.00 -0.67 -6.24
CA ARG A 221 5.95 -0.23 -4.82
C ARG A 221 6.83 1.01 -4.58
N ALA A 222 8.05 1.03 -5.11
CA ALA A 222 8.94 2.18 -4.98
C ALA A 222 8.39 3.43 -5.71
N ARG A 223 7.84 3.27 -6.92
CA ARG A 223 7.15 4.34 -7.65
C ARG A 223 5.96 4.87 -6.87
N GLY A 224 5.08 3.99 -6.39
CA GLY A 224 3.90 4.37 -5.61
C GLY A 224 4.26 5.18 -4.35
N ARG A 225 5.32 4.78 -3.64
CA ARG A 225 5.84 5.54 -2.49
C ARG A 225 6.37 6.92 -2.88
N ASN A 226 7.12 7.03 -3.97
CA ASN A 226 7.62 8.32 -4.45
C ASN A 226 6.48 9.25 -4.86
N LEU A 227 5.48 8.74 -5.57
CA LEU A 227 4.28 9.50 -5.95
C LEU A 227 3.47 9.95 -4.74
N ALA A 228 3.36 9.09 -3.72
CA ALA A 228 2.70 9.46 -2.47
C ALA A 228 3.44 10.61 -1.76
N VAL A 229 4.78 10.56 -1.67
CA VAL A 229 5.58 11.65 -1.08
C VAL A 229 5.45 12.94 -1.86
N GLU A 230 5.51 12.88 -3.19
CA GLU A 230 5.33 14.04 -4.06
C GLU A 230 3.95 14.67 -3.86
N PHE A 231 2.88 13.85 -3.86
CA PHE A 231 1.53 14.30 -3.59
C PHE A 231 1.42 14.96 -2.21
N MET A 232 1.96 14.33 -1.16
CA MET A 232 1.92 14.89 0.19
C MET A 232 2.58 16.26 0.27
N LYS A 233 3.76 16.42 -0.35
CA LYS A 233 4.46 17.70 -0.40
C LYS A 233 3.58 18.76 -1.07
N GLN A 234 3.09 18.47 -2.28
CA GLN A 234 2.24 19.40 -3.04
C GLN A 234 0.96 19.76 -2.29
N ALA A 235 0.32 18.78 -1.64
CA ALA A 235 -0.91 18.99 -0.87
C ALA A 235 -0.68 19.87 0.37
N LEU A 236 0.46 19.72 1.06
CA LEU A 236 0.82 20.55 2.21
C LEU A 236 1.22 21.97 1.77
N ASP A 237 1.98 22.11 0.68
CA ASP A 237 2.33 23.40 0.09
C ASP A 237 1.08 24.17 -0.33
N ALA A 238 0.16 23.52 -1.06
CA ALA A 238 -1.12 24.10 -1.44
C ALA A 238 -1.96 24.53 -0.23
N GLN A 239 -1.97 23.71 0.83
CA GLN A 239 -2.65 24.05 2.08
C GLN A 239 -2.10 25.31 2.75
N SER A 240 -0.79 25.52 2.70
CA SER A 240 -0.13 26.71 3.27
C SER A 240 -0.40 28.00 2.48
N GLN A 241 -0.73 27.88 1.19
CA GLN A 241 -1.00 29.00 0.29
C GLN A 241 -2.46 29.44 0.28
N PHE A 242 -3.38 28.68 0.91
CA PHE A 242 -4.77 29.10 0.97
C PHE A 242 -4.93 30.39 1.79
N PRO A 243 -5.66 31.40 1.28
CA PRO A 243 -5.91 32.63 2.04
C PRO A 243 -6.63 32.34 3.37
N PRO A 244 -6.46 33.19 4.41
CA PRO A 244 -7.21 33.08 5.66
C PRO A 244 -8.71 32.91 5.40
N PHE A 245 -9.24 31.79 5.90
CA PHE A 245 -10.43 31.06 5.48
C PHE A 245 -11.77 31.74 5.86
N GLU A 246 -12.05 32.97 5.43
CA GLU A 246 -13.20 33.64 6.06
C GLU A 246 -14.60 33.16 5.63
N LYS A 247 -14.89 32.63 4.42
CA LYS A 247 -16.31 32.34 4.06
C LYS A 247 -16.67 31.14 3.16
N ALA A 248 -15.75 30.54 2.41
CA ALA A 248 -16.15 29.61 1.34
C ALA A 248 -15.79 28.13 1.56
N PHE A 249 -14.83 27.82 2.44
CA PHE A 249 -14.34 26.45 2.60
C PHE A 249 -14.24 26.09 4.08
N ARG A 250 -15.17 25.26 4.58
CA ARG A 250 -15.00 24.57 5.86
C ARG A 250 -14.35 23.24 5.55
N PRO A 251 -13.23 22.83 6.19
CA PRO A 251 -12.73 21.48 6.00
C PRO A 251 -13.82 20.51 6.42
N VAL A 252 -13.75 19.33 5.81
CA VAL A 252 -14.74 18.27 6.02
C VAL A 252 -14.72 17.76 7.48
N VAL A 253 -13.63 18.00 8.24
CA VAL A 253 -13.42 17.50 9.62
C VAL A 253 -12.66 18.51 10.50
N GLU A 254 -13.13 18.70 11.73
CA GLU A 254 -12.43 19.49 12.76
C GLU A 254 -11.26 18.73 13.42
N ASP A 255 -10.21 19.46 13.83
CA ASP A 255 -9.03 18.86 14.48
C ASP A 255 -9.30 18.58 15.97
N VAL A 256 -8.78 17.47 16.48
CA VAL A 256 -8.82 17.12 17.91
C VAL A 256 -7.60 17.75 18.58
N LYS A 257 -7.81 18.84 19.31
CA LYS A 257 -6.72 19.59 19.98
C LYS A 257 -6.21 18.92 21.25
N LYS A 258 -7.12 18.34 22.05
CA LYS A 258 -6.78 17.65 23.30
C LYS A 258 -7.87 16.69 23.74
N ILE A 259 -7.48 15.74 24.59
CA ILE A 259 -8.37 14.80 25.29
C ILE A 259 -8.40 15.20 26.76
N GLU A 260 -9.53 15.75 27.22
CA GLU A 260 -9.69 16.18 28.62
C GLU A 260 -10.40 15.14 29.47
N LYS A 261 -10.03 15.08 30.75
CA LYS A 261 -10.77 14.31 31.77
C LYS A 261 -11.59 15.26 32.63
N MET A 262 -12.91 15.17 32.53
CA MET A 262 -13.86 15.83 33.42
C MET A 262 -14.36 14.84 34.47
N GLY A 263 -13.59 14.70 35.56
CA GLY A 263 -13.83 13.68 36.58
C GLY A 263 -13.68 12.27 36.02
N ARG A 264 -14.79 11.51 35.97
CA ARG A 264 -14.83 10.16 35.37
C ARG A 264 -15.12 10.15 33.86
N ARG A 265 -15.47 11.29 33.27
CA ARG A 265 -15.78 11.39 31.83
C ARG A 265 -14.59 11.92 31.05
N GLN A 266 -14.45 11.48 29.81
CA GLN A 266 -13.54 12.08 28.83
C GLN A 266 -14.33 12.97 27.88
N GLN A 267 -13.68 14.02 27.39
CA GLN A 267 -14.19 14.88 26.32
C GLN A 267 -13.09 15.14 25.30
N LEU A 268 -13.44 15.04 24.02
CA LEU A 268 -12.59 15.47 22.93
C LEU A 268 -12.83 16.96 22.68
N VAL A 269 -11.78 17.77 22.75
CA VAL A 269 -11.87 19.22 22.50
C VAL A 269 -11.45 19.46 21.06
N LEU A 270 -12.41 19.90 20.25
CA LEU A 270 -12.21 20.16 18.83
C LEU A 270 -11.85 21.64 18.60
N THR A 271 -11.11 21.89 17.53
CA THR A 271 -10.77 23.25 17.09
C THR A 271 -11.08 23.44 15.61
N LYS A 272 -11.33 24.71 15.25
CA LYS A 272 -11.47 25.12 13.85
C LYS A 272 -10.12 25.08 13.15
N THR A 273 -10.19 25.03 11.82
CA THR A 273 -9.10 24.81 10.86
C THR A 273 -7.95 25.80 10.94
N GLU A 274 -8.25 27.06 11.25
CA GLU A 274 -7.24 28.12 11.32
C GLU A 274 -6.19 27.84 12.42
N ASP A 275 -6.54 27.01 13.40
CA ASP A 275 -5.67 26.55 14.49
C ASP A 275 -5.29 25.06 14.36
N SER A 276 -5.42 24.45 13.17
CA SER A 276 -5.14 23.01 12.98
C SER A 276 -3.66 22.69 13.11
N SER A 277 -3.33 21.57 13.77
CA SER A 277 -1.95 21.10 13.89
C SER A 277 -1.38 20.60 12.55
N GLU A 278 -0.05 20.52 12.44
CA GLU A 278 0.62 19.98 11.25
C GLU A 278 0.23 18.52 10.98
N GLU A 279 0.03 17.74 12.05
CA GLU A 279 -0.45 16.36 11.94
C GLU A 279 -1.86 16.31 11.34
N HIS A 280 -2.74 17.25 11.67
CA HIS A 280 -4.07 17.31 11.05
C HIS A 280 -4.00 17.65 9.57
N LYS A 281 -3.16 18.62 9.18
CA LYS A 281 -2.91 18.95 7.76
C LYS A 281 -2.39 17.74 6.99
N TYR A 282 -1.47 16.97 7.59
CA TYR A 282 -0.98 15.72 7.03
C TYR A 282 -2.10 14.68 6.83
N LEU A 283 -2.99 14.51 7.82
CA LEU A 283 -4.12 13.59 7.69
C LEU A 283 -5.12 14.02 6.61
N LEU A 284 -5.33 15.33 6.43
CA LEU A 284 -6.16 15.87 5.33
C LEU A 284 -5.50 15.63 3.96
N ALA A 285 -4.18 15.78 3.86
CA ALA A 285 -3.44 15.43 2.65
C ALA A 285 -3.53 13.92 2.35
N LEU A 286 -3.39 13.07 3.36
CA LEU A 286 -3.56 11.62 3.22
C LEU A 286 -4.98 11.23 2.80
N ARG A 287 -5.99 11.92 3.32
CA ARG A 287 -7.38 11.78 2.90
C ARG A 287 -7.54 12.13 1.43
N ALA A 288 -7.02 13.28 0.98
CA ALA A 288 -7.08 13.70 -0.42
C ALA A 288 -6.39 12.68 -1.34
N TYR A 289 -5.23 12.15 -0.92
CA TYR A 289 -4.51 11.12 -1.66
C TYR A 289 -5.30 9.80 -1.80
N ALA A 290 -6.18 9.51 -0.83
CA ALA A 290 -7.00 8.30 -0.83
C ALA A 290 -8.34 8.46 -1.57
N THR A 291 -8.75 9.69 -1.87
CA THR A 291 -9.97 10.00 -2.63
C THR A 291 -9.63 10.30 -4.07
N GLU A 292 -9.50 9.27 -4.88
CA GLU A 292 -9.35 9.40 -6.33
C GLU A 292 -10.57 10.11 -6.94
N ASP A 293 -10.37 11.00 -7.91
CA ASP A 293 -11.44 11.83 -8.50
C ASP A 293 -12.62 10.99 -9.03
N TYR A 294 -12.33 9.83 -9.62
CA TYR A 294 -13.32 8.90 -10.16
C TYR A 294 -14.06 8.07 -9.09
N TYR A 295 -13.83 8.33 -7.80
CA TYR A 295 -14.58 7.72 -6.69
C TYR A 295 -15.66 8.62 -6.10
N GLU A 296 -15.83 9.86 -6.54
CA GLU A 296 -16.74 10.83 -5.90
C GLU A 296 -18.14 10.25 -5.62
N ASP A 297 -18.77 9.64 -6.63
CA ASP A 297 -20.10 9.00 -6.50
C ASP A 297 -20.10 7.83 -5.51
N LEU A 298 -19.01 7.05 -5.45
CA LEU A 298 -18.87 5.91 -4.54
C LEU A 298 -18.68 6.38 -3.09
N LEU A 299 -17.93 7.48 -2.91
CA LEU A 299 -17.64 8.08 -1.61
C LEU A 299 -18.88 8.73 -1.00
N ALA A 300 -19.75 9.33 -1.82
CA ALA A 300 -20.95 10.05 -1.40
C ALA A 300 -22.20 9.15 -1.25
N MET A 301 -22.14 7.87 -1.64
CA MET A 301 -23.30 6.99 -1.60
C MET A 301 -23.68 6.58 -0.15
N PRO A 302 -24.92 6.85 0.31
CA PRO A 302 -25.39 6.44 1.63
C PRO A 302 -25.39 4.92 1.84
N ARG A 303 -25.03 4.48 3.05
CA ARG A 303 -24.96 3.07 3.44
C ARG A 303 -25.80 2.75 4.65
N LYS A 304 -26.55 1.66 4.57
CA LYS A 304 -27.43 1.20 5.65
C LYS A 304 -26.60 0.78 6.88
N GLU A 305 -25.46 0.16 6.64
CA GLU A 305 -24.49 -0.31 7.63
C GLU A 305 -23.94 0.85 8.46
N LEU A 306 -23.88 2.05 7.88
CA LEU A 306 -23.47 3.29 8.54
C LEU A 306 -24.66 4.19 8.92
N ALA A 307 -25.86 3.62 9.08
CA ALA A 307 -27.08 4.35 9.43
C ALA A 307 -27.41 5.52 8.47
N GLY A 308 -27.17 5.35 7.18
CA GLY A 308 -27.41 6.34 6.13
C GLY A 308 -26.22 7.28 5.87
N LEU A 309 -25.12 7.12 6.59
CA LEU A 309 -23.86 7.84 6.32
C LEU A 309 -23.10 7.23 5.14
N THR A 310 -22.07 7.93 4.73
CA THR A 310 -21.27 7.67 3.53
C THR A 310 -19.87 7.16 3.88
N LEU A 311 -19.11 6.77 2.85
CA LEU A 311 -17.70 6.40 3.05
C LEU A 311 -16.85 7.63 3.40
N ALA A 312 -17.22 8.82 2.91
CA ALA A 312 -16.58 10.07 3.33
C ALA A 312 -16.73 10.30 4.85
N ASP A 313 -17.88 9.97 5.45
CA ASP A 313 -18.07 10.06 6.90
C ASP A 313 -17.21 9.07 7.68
N ALA A 314 -16.97 7.87 7.12
CA ALA A 314 -16.02 6.91 7.69
C ALA A 314 -14.58 7.46 7.65
N MET A 315 -14.15 8.07 6.55
CA MET A 315 -12.84 8.74 6.49
C MET A 315 -12.72 9.84 7.55
N ASN A 316 -13.80 10.60 7.79
CA ASN A 316 -13.82 11.64 8.82
C ASN A 316 -13.65 11.07 10.23
N ALA A 317 -14.35 9.99 10.55
CA ALA A 317 -14.19 9.28 11.82
C ALA A 317 -12.77 8.74 11.99
N TRP A 318 -12.17 8.20 10.92
CA TRP A 318 -10.78 7.76 10.93
C TRP A 318 -9.80 8.91 11.22
N THR A 319 -9.97 10.08 10.60
CA THR A 319 -9.15 11.27 10.90
C THR A 319 -9.20 11.64 12.38
N ILE A 320 -10.40 11.66 12.98
CA ILE A 320 -10.59 11.94 14.42
C ILE A 320 -9.88 10.88 15.28
N ILE A 321 -9.98 9.59 14.93
CA ILE A 321 -9.31 8.50 15.63
C ILE A 321 -7.78 8.64 15.53
N SER A 322 -7.26 8.94 14.35
CA SER A 322 -5.82 9.14 14.12
C SER A 322 -5.29 10.32 14.92
N ARG A 323 -6.00 11.45 14.99
CA ARG A 323 -5.61 12.56 15.90
C ARG A 323 -5.66 12.16 17.37
N CYS A 324 -6.70 11.44 17.81
CA CYS A 324 -6.75 10.93 19.18
C CYS A 324 -5.57 10.00 19.49
N SER A 325 -5.21 9.13 18.55
CA SER A 325 -4.09 8.20 18.69
C SER A 325 -2.76 8.94 18.84
N ASP A 326 -2.51 9.99 18.06
CA ASP A 326 -1.31 10.81 18.16
C ASP A 326 -1.21 11.51 19.54
N LEU A 327 -2.30 12.15 19.98
CA LEU A 327 -2.35 12.79 21.30
C LEU A 327 -2.10 11.80 22.45
N LEU A 328 -2.63 10.58 22.33
CA LEU A 328 -2.42 9.53 23.31
C LEU A 328 -0.98 9.00 23.29
N LEU A 329 -0.38 8.85 22.11
CA LEU A 329 1.03 8.48 21.97
C LEU A 329 1.92 9.55 22.61
N GLY A 330 1.68 10.83 22.33
CA GLY A 330 2.38 11.95 22.97
C GLY A 330 2.23 11.94 24.49
N ALA A 331 1.03 11.69 25.01
CA ALA A 331 0.80 11.59 26.45
C ALA A 331 1.52 10.39 27.10
N VAL A 332 1.64 9.26 26.39
CA VAL A 332 2.42 8.10 26.85
C VAL A 332 3.91 8.46 26.89
N LYS A 333 4.46 9.08 25.83
CA LYS A 333 5.86 9.55 25.78
C LYS A 333 6.20 10.52 26.93
N GLN A 334 5.26 11.39 27.31
CA GLN A 334 5.45 12.32 28.43
C GLN A 334 5.43 11.62 29.80
N ARG A 335 4.62 10.58 29.98
CA ARG A 335 4.49 9.87 31.26
C ARG A 335 5.60 8.86 31.49
N HIS A 336 6.15 8.29 30.43
CA HIS A 336 7.15 7.24 30.50
C HIS A 336 8.29 7.52 29.53
N GLN A 337 9.41 8.00 30.06
CA GLN A 337 10.68 8.05 29.35
C GLN A 337 11.42 6.76 29.68
N TYR A 338 11.60 5.89 28.68
CA TYR A 338 12.31 4.62 28.84
C TYR A 338 13.74 4.87 29.37
N THR A 339 14.06 4.23 30.49
CA THR A 339 15.31 4.33 31.22
C THR A 339 16.09 3.02 31.16
N LYS A 340 17.36 3.01 31.63
CA LYS A 340 18.13 1.77 31.76
C LYS A 340 17.54 0.81 32.79
N ASP A 341 16.86 1.33 33.82
CA ASP A 341 16.23 0.50 34.84
C ASP A 341 15.05 -0.31 34.26
N ASP A 342 14.42 0.19 33.19
CA ASP A 342 13.36 -0.53 32.46
C ASP A 342 13.90 -1.72 31.64
N GLU A 343 15.19 -1.74 31.29
CA GLU A 343 15.83 -2.89 30.62
C GLU A 343 15.98 -4.10 31.57
N GLU A 344 16.05 -3.87 32.87
CA GLU A 344 16.20 -4.89 33.90
C GLU A 344 14.84 -5.33 34.51
N ASP A 345 13.80 -4.50 34.38
CA ASP A 345 12.41 -4.80 34.78
C ASP A 345 11.75 -5.85 33.84
N ASP A 346 10.80 -6.62 34.36
CA ASP A 346 10.01 -7.57 33.57
C ASP A 346 8.91 -6.90 32.73
N GLY A 347 8.73 -5.58 32.87
CA GLY A 347 7.75 -4.77 32.15
C GLY A 347 6.46 -4.53 32.92
N SER A 348 6.26 -5.17 34.07
CA SER A 348 5.01 -5.09 34.83
C SER A 348 4.68 -3.71 35.37
N SER A 349 5.69 -2.89 35.66
CA SER A 349 5.50 -1.55 36.21
C SER A 349 5.09 -0.52 35.14
N TRP A 350 5.47 -0.71 33.88
CA TRP A 350 5.39 0.32 32.84
C TRP A 350 4.59 -0.08 31.58
N LEU A 351 4.61 -1.34 31.13
CA LEU A 351 3.83 -1.79 29.95
C LEU A 351 2.32 -1.48 30.04
N PRO A 352 1.65 -1.59 31.20
CA PRO A 352 0.24 -1.23 31.32
C PRO A 352 -0.10 0.20 30.84
N ALA A 353 0.86 1.13 30.89
CA ALA A 353 0.66 2.51 30.46
C ALA A 353 0.48 2.65 28.93
N TYR A 354 0.93 1.65 28.15
CA TYR A 354 0.86 1.62 26.69
C TYR A 354 -0.49 1.16 26.13
N VAL A 355 -1.51 1.00 27.00
CA VAL A 355 -2.93 0.89 26.60
C VAL A 355 -3.72 2.12 27.07
N PRO A 356 -3.50 3.30 26.47
CA PRO A 356 -4.33 4.44 26.78
C PRO A 356 -5.76 4.19 26.33
N THR A 357 -6.72 4.66 27.13
CA THR A 357 -8.14 4.40 26.88
C THR A 357 -8.89 5.63 26.40
N LEU A 358 -9.76 5.42 25.42
CA LEU A 358 -10.78 6.33 24.94
C LEU A 358 -12.15 5.82 25.37
N GLN A 359 -12.96 6.69 25.97
CA GLN A 359 -14.34 6.38 26.30
C GLN A 359 -15.20 6.39 25.03
N ARG A 360 -16.09 5.39 24.92
CA ARG A 360 -17.01 5.28 23.79
C ARG A 360 -17.87 6.53 23.63
N ASP A 361 -18.43 7.06 24.72
CA ASP A 361 -19.24 8.28 24.69
C ASP A 361 -18.43 9.49 24.21
N ALA A 362 -17.15 9.61 24.60
CA ALA A 362 -16.29 10.70 24.15
C ALA A 362 -16.05 10.66 22.63
N LEU A 363 -15.84 9.46 22.07
CA LEU A 363 -15.72 9.27 20.62
C LEU A 363 -17.03 9.54 19.88
N ILE A 364 -18.17 9.08 20.42
CA ILE A 364 -19.48 9.36 19.83
C ILE A 364 -19.74 10.87 19.75
N GLU A 365 -19.52 11.59 20.85
CA GLU A 365 -19.68 13.05 20.87
C GLU A 365 -18.67 13.74 19.94
N GLY A 366 -17.42 13.25 19.89
CA GLY A 366 -16.41 13.77 18.97
C GLY A 366 -16.78 13.58 17.50
N PHE A 367 -17.33 12.42 17.11
CA PHE A 367 -17.82 12.19 15.74
C PHE A 367 -19.03 13.06 15.42
N MET A 368 -19.96 13.21 16.36
CA MET A 368 -21.13 14.08 16.18
C MET A 368 -20.72 15.54 15.93
N GLN A 369 -19.76 16.04 16.70
CA GLN A 369 -19.29 17.43 16.60
C GLN A 369 -18.36 17.62 15.39
N GLY A 370 -17.29 16.83 15.29
CA GLY A 370 -16.24 17.03 14.29
C GLY A 370 -16.57 16.51 12.90
N GLY A 371 -17.50 15.54 12.79
CA GLY A 371 -18.00 15.00 11.52
C GLY A 371 -19.42 15.46 11.17
N ASN A 372 -20.08 16.25 12.02
CA ASN A 372 -21.46 16.72 11.84
C ASN A 372 -22.47 15.59 11.54
N VAL A 373 -22.36 14.48 12.25
CA VAL A 373 -23.24 13.30 12.08
C VAL A 373 -24.24 13.15 13.23
N THR A 374 -25.33 12.43 12.97
CA THR A 374 -26.30 12.09 14.02
C THR A 374 -25.70 11.12 15.04
N ARG A 375 -26.25 11.07 16.26
CA ARG A 375 -25.82 10.11 17.29
C ARG A 375 -25.90 8.65 16.82
N ALA A 376 -26.94 8.29 16.07
CA ALA A 376 -27.09 6.96 15.50
C ALA A 376 -25.96 6.67 14.50
N GLY A 377 -25.64 7.63 13.64
CA GLY A 377 -24.51 7.56 12.72
C GLY A 377 -23.17 7.45 13.44
N ALA A 378 -22.92 8.26 14.47
CA ALA A 378 -21.69 8.19 15.28
C ALA A 378 -21.49 6.82 15.96
N ILE A 379 -22.57 6.20 16.46
CA ILE A 379 -22.52 4.83 17.01
C ILE A 379 -22.16 3.83 15.90
N ALA A 380 -22.78 3.94 14.73
CA ALA A 380 -22.50 3.06 13.59
C ALA A 380 -21.04 3.19 13.13
N LEU A 381 -20.52 4.41 13.03
CA LEU A 381 -19.12 4.69 12.70
C LEU A 381 -18.16 4.10 13.75
N LEU A 382 -18.46 4.27 15.04
CA LEU A 382 -17.64 3.70 16.10
C LEU A 382 -17.56 2.18 16.01
N GLU A 383 -18.70 1.50 15.79
CA GLU A 383 -18.71 0.05 15.61
C GLU A 383 -18.00 -0.39 14.33
N PHE A 384 -18.15 0.38 13.24
CA PHE A 384 -17.46 0.12 11.97
C PHE A 384 -15.94 0.23 12.09
N MET A 385 -15.44 1.14 12.95
CA MET A 385 -14.01 1.36 13.21
C MET A 385 -13.43 0.47 14.32
N THR A 386 -14.25 -0.37 14.96
CA THR A 386 -13.83 -1.23 16.08
C THR A 386 -13.56 -2.66 15.62
N TYR A 387 -12.34 -3.13 15.85
CA TYR A 387 -11.93 -4.51 15.59
C TYR A 387 -12.46 -5.42 16.69
N ARG A 388 -13.20 -6.45 16.28
CA ARG A 388 -13.80 -7.47 17.15
C ARG A 388 -13.39 -8.89 16.73
N GLY A 389 -12.37 -9.03 15.90
CA GLY A 389 -11.94 -10.35 15.39
C GLY A 389 -12.95 -11.03 14.47
N ARG A 390 -13.94 -10.30 13.93
CA ARG A 390 -14.96 -10.88 13.05
C ARG A 390 -14.38 -11.17 11.66
N GLN A 391 -14.97 -12.14 10.96
CA GLN A 391 -14.61 -12.42 9.58
C GLN A 391 -14.74 -11.16 8.71
N GLY A 392 -13.70 -10.89 7.90
CA GLY A 392 -13.64 -9.72 7.03
C GLY A 392 -13.12 -8.45 7.69
N GLN A 393 -12.89 -8.44 9.02
CA GLN A 393 -12.19 -7.35 9.69
C GLN A 393 -10.67 -7.53 9.66
N GLU A 394 -9.97 -6.42 9.58
CA GLU A 394 -8.52 -6.31 9.74
C GLU A 394 -8.17 -5.07 10.55
N LEU A 395 -7.11 -5.13 11.36
CA LEU A 395 -6.75 -4.06 12.30
C LEU A 395 -6.47 -2.73 11.59
N TRP A 396 -5.93 -2.76 10.37
CA TRP A 396 -5.70 -1.58 9.55
C TRP A 396 -6.99 -0.80 9.26
N ALA A 397 -8.07 -1.51 8.92
CA ALA A 397 -9.36 -0.89 8.61
C ALA A 397 -10.19 -0.57 9.85
N GLN A 398 -9.87 -1.22 10.99
CA GLN A 398 -10.52 -1.06 12.28
C GLN A 398 -9.48 -0.78 13.37
N PRO A 399 -8.94 0.45 13.45
CA PRO A 399 -7.79 0.75 14.30
C PRO A 399 -8.11 0.75 15.81
N LEU A 400 -9.38 0.65 16.21
CA LEU A 400 -9.80 0.62 17.61
C LEU A 400 -10.02 -0.81 18.11
N VAL A 401 -9.49 -1.13 19.28
CA VAL A 401 -9.69 -2.42 19.95
C VAL A 401 -10.43 -2.20 21.28
N PRO A 402 -11.46 -3.00 21.60
CA PRO A 402 -12.12 -2.89 22.89
C PRO A 402 -11.24 -3.45 24.00
N VAL A 403 -11.04 -2.67 25.07
CA VAL A 403 -10.22 -3.03 26.24
C VAL A 403 -11.00 -2.94 27.56
N GLY A 404 -12.31 -2.82 27.44
CA GLY A 404 -13.28 -2.80 28.54
C GLY A 404 -14.68 -2.51 28.00
N GLN A 405 -15.70 -2.57 28.85
CA GLN A 405 -17.10 -2.40 28.43
C GLN A 405 -17.40 -1.05 27.76
N GLN A 406 -16.77 0.03 28.24
CA GLN A 406 -17.01 1.40 27.77
C GLN A 406 -15.73 2.09 27.26
N THR A 407 -14.68 1.32 27.03
CA THR A 407 -13.35 1.85 26.71
C THR A 407 -12.72 1.11 25.55
N LEU A 408 -12.19 1.87 24.61
CA LEU A 408 -11.43 1.40 23.46
C LEU A 408 -10.00 1.92 23.56
N THR A 409 -9.08 1.30 22.85
CA THR A 409 -7.72 1.82 22.64
C THR A 409 -7.44 1.84 21.15
N PRO A 410 -6.76 2.86 20.61
CA PRO A 410 -6.16 2.75 19.29
C PRO A 410 -4.98 1.76 19.33
N VAL A 411 -4.80 1.01 18.25
CA VAL A 411 -3.52 0.38 17.91
C VAL A 411 -2.72 1.43 17.15
N PHE A 412 -1.64 1.92 17.76
CA PHE A 412 -0.93 3.10 17.26
C PHE A 412 -0.42 2.91 15.83
N GLY A 413 0.17 1.75 15.50
CA GLY A 413 0.63 1.46 14.14
C GLY A 413 -0.47 1.54 13.09
N ALA A 414 -1.65 1.00 13.39
CA ALA A 414 -2.80 1.01 12.48
C ALA A 414 -3.39 2.42 12.29
N ALA A 415 -3.37 3.24 13.34
CA ALA A 415 -3.93 4.58 13.31
C ALA A 415 -2.98 5.65 12.73
N GLN A 416 -1.66 5.49 12.90
CA GLN A 416 -0.65 6.50 12.57
C GLN A 416 0.10 6.23 11.26
N SER A 417 0.25 4.98 10.83
CA SER A 417 0.99 4.63 9.62
C SER A 417 0.16 3.81 8.60
N PRO A 418 -1.09 4.18 8.29
CA PRO A 418 -1.88 3.38 7.35
C PRO A 418 -1.61 3.70 5.89
N ASN A 419 -1.80 2.68 5.04
CA ASN A 419 -2.10 2.90 3.62
C ASN A 419 -3.60 3.19 3.46
N LEU A 420 -3.98 4.47 3.52
CA LEU A 420 -5.40 4.86 3.50
C LEU A 420 -6.10 4.50 2.18
N ARG A 421 -5.41 4.51 1.04
CA ARG A 421 -5.96 4.04 -0.25
C ARG A 421 -6.44 2.59 -0.16
N ARG A 422 -5.60 1.70 0.41
CA ARG A 422 -5.97 0.30 0.66
C ARG A 422 -7.16 0.20 1.61
N ILE A 423 -7.16 1.00 2.68
CA ILE A 423 -8.24 0.98 3.67
C ILE A 423 -9.58 1.39 3.06
N VAL A 424 -9.59 2.41 2.19
CA VAL A 424 -10.78 2.81 1.42
C VAL A 424 -11.31 1.63 0.61
N ASP A 425 -10.44 0.88 -0.08
CA ASP A 425 -10.84 -0.33 -0.83
C ASP A 425 -11.42 -1.43 0.06
N ILE A 426 -10.88 -1.61 1.27
CA ILE A 426 -11.40 -2.56 2.26
C ILE A 426 -12.78 -2.12 2.73
N TRP A 427 -12.96 -0.83 3.05
CA TRP A 427 -14.24 -0.29 3.46
C TRP A 427 -15.29 -0.37 2.36
N LEU A 428 -14.93 -0.11 1.10
CA LEU A 428 -15.82 -0.31 -0.04
C LEU A 428 -16.38 -1.75 -0.06
N ARG A 429 -15.52 -2.76 0.13
CA ARG A 429 -15.94 -4.17 0.20
C ARG A 429 -16.79 -4.47 1.43
N GLN A 430 -16.39 -3.99 2.61
CA GLN A 430 -17.13 -4.21 3.87
C GLN A 430 -18.52 -3.58 3.85
N LEU A 431 -18.70 -2.49 3.10
CA LEU A 431 -19.98 -1.81 2.89
C LEU A 431 -20.79 -2.38 1.72
N GLY A 432 -20.36 -3.51 1.14
CA GLY A 432 -21.08 -4.21 0.07
C GLY A 432 -21.12 -3.43 -1.25
N ILE A 433 -20.18 -2.51 -1.47
CA ILE A 433 -20.12 -1.70 -2.69
C ILE A 433 -19.56 -2.56 -3.81
N ASP A 434 -20.30 -2.63 -4.93
CA ASP A 434 -19.83 -3.33 -6.10
C ASP A 434 -18.64 -2.58 -6.71
N LEU A 435 -17.45 -3.16 -6.54
CA LEU A 435 -16.21 -2.61 -7.07
C LEU A 435 -16.19 -2.61 -8.61
N ALA A 436 -17.06 -3.37 -9.28
CA ALA A 436 -17.18 -3.34 -10.74
C ALA A 436 -17.59 -1.94 -11.26
N LEU A 437 -18.27 -1.14 -10.42
CA LEU A 437 -18.65 0.24 -10.75
C LEU A 437 -17.45 1.17 -10.98
N ARG A 438 -16.26 0.80 -10.47
CA ARG A 438 -15.03 1.58 -10.66
C ARG A 438 -14.52 1.55 -12.10
N GLY A 439 -14.76 0.46 -12.82
CA GLY A 439 -14.25 0.28 -14.20
C GLY A 439 -14.75 1.38 -15.13
N PRO A 440 -16.08 1.53 -15.33
CA PRO A 440 -16.62 2.57 -16.19
C PRO A 440 -16.26 4.01 -15.77
N ALA A 441 -16.20 4.27 -14.46
CA ALA A 441 -15.80 5.57 -13.93
C ALA A 441 -14.33 5.88 -14.25
N PHE A 442 -13.44 4.90 -14.05
CA PHE A 442 -12.02 5.00 -14.39
C PHE A 442 -11.81 5.19 -15.90
N GLU A 443 -12.56 4.46 -16.74
CA GLU A 443 -12.48 4.63 -18.19
C GLU A 443 -12.89 6.03 -18.65
N LYS A 444 -13.99 6.56 -18.09
CA LYS A 444 -14.43 7.92 -18.38
C LYS A 444 -13.39 8.95 -17.94
N HIS A 445 -12.80 8.77 -16.77
CA HIS A 445 -11.73 9.62 -16.23
C HIS A 445 -10.51 9.64 -17.15
N ILE A 446 -9.99 8.47 -17.54
CA ILE A 446 -8.82 8.40 -18.41
C ILE A 446 -9.10 9.01 -19.80
N ARG A 447 -10.29 8.82 -20.38
CA ARG A 447 -10.63 9.51 -21.65
C ARG A 447 -10.59 11.03 -21.50
N ALA A 448 -11.18 11.55 -20.43
CA ALA A 448 -11.17 12.99 -20.15
C ALA A 448 -9.73 13.50 -19.93
N LYS A 449 -8.91 12.76 -19.19
CA LYS A 449 -7.51 13.12 -18.93
C LYS A 449 -6.64 13.07 -20.17
N VAL A 450 -6.77 12.05 -21.02
CA VAL A 450 -6.04 12.00 -22.29
C VAL A 450 -6.43 13.17 -23.20
N ALA A 451 -7.72 13.49 -23.28
CA ALA A 451 -8.19 14.65 -24.03
C ALA A 451 -7.63 15.97 -23.48
N GLU A 452 -7.64 16.14 -22.16
CA GLU A 452 -7.06 17.30 -21.46
C GLU A 452 -5.55 17.41 -21.73
N SER A 453 -4.78 16.32 -21.57
CA SER A 453 -3.34 16.32 -21.83
C SER A 453 -3.01 16.61 -23.30
N ILE A 454 -3.84 16.15 -24.25
CA ILE A 454 -3.71 16.51 -25.67
C ILE A 454 -3.94 18.00 -25.88
N GLU A 455 -5.03 18.56 -25.34
CA GLU A 455 -5.38 19.98 -25.48
C GLU A 455 -4.29 20.89 -24.88
N GLN A 456 -3.75 20.50 -23.73
CA GLN A 456 -2.68 21.23 -23.04
C GLN A 456 -1.29 20.98 -23.64
N SER A 457 -1.14 20.01 -24.55
CA SER A 457 0.16 19.68 -25.13
C SER A 457 0.70 20.84 -25.98
N PRO A 458 1.86 21.41 -25.64
CA PRO A 458 2.43 22.54 -26.40
C PRO A 458 2.78 22.20 -27.85
N LYS A 459 2.94 20.91 -28.16
CA LYS A 459 3.42 20.43 -29.47
C LYS A 459 2.44 19.51 -30.18
N LEU A 460 1.58 18.79 -29.45
CA LEU A 460 0.79 17.70 -30.03
C LEU A 460 -0.70 18.00 -30.16
N ALA A 461 -1.20 19.12 -29.62
CA ALA A 461 -2.62 19.48 -29.66
C ALA A 461 -3.20 19.52 -31.09
N ALA A 462 -2.40 19.93 -32.08
CA ALA A 462 -2.85 20.06 -33.47
C ALA A 462 -2.92 18.72 -34.24
N VAL A 463 -2.18 17.70 -33.78
CA VAL A 463 -1.99 16.43 -34.49
C VAL A 463 -2.48 15.21 -33.72
N SER A 464 -2.99 15.40 -32.51
CA SER A 464 -3.48 14.34 -31.64
C SER A 464 -4.97 14.49 -31.39
N GLN A 465 -5.66 13.37 -31.24
CA GLN A 465 -7.10 13.32 -30.98
C GLN A 465 -7.39 12.20 -30.00
N CYS A 466 -8.45 12.33 -29.20
CA CYS A 466 -8.95 11.26 -28.34
C CYS A 466 -10.46 11.13 -28.53
N LEU A 467 -10.96 9.88 -28.58
CA LEU A 467 -12.39 9.63 -28.55
C LEU A 467 -12.95 9.83 -27.14
N ASP A 468 -14.09 10.50 -27.06
CA ASP A 468 -14.82 10.78 -25.80
C ASP A 468 -15.53 9.54 -25.21
N LYS A 469 -15.62 8.46 -25.98
CA LYS A 469 -16.31 7.21 -25.67
C LYS A 469 -15.51 5.98 -26.09
N SER A 470 -15.92 4.81 -25.62
CA SER A 470 -15.35 3.54 -26.09
C SER A 470 -15.60 3.35 -27.59
N PHE A 471 -14.68 2.66 -28.24
CA PHE A 471 -14.72 2.41 -29.68
C PHE A 471 -15.08 0.95 -29.94
N SER A 472 -16.28 0.72 -30.47
CA SER A 472 -16.69 -0.61 -30.93
C SER A 472 -16.56 -0.75 -32.44
N PHE A 473 -16.02 -1.87 -32.90
CA PHE A 473 -15.98 -2.21 -34.31
C PHE A 473 -16.33 -3.68 -34.51
N THR A 474 -17.00 -3.98 -35.63
CA THR A 474 -17.34 -5.35 -36.02
C THR A 474 -16.69 -5.64 -37.35
N ALA A 475 -15.70 -6.52 -37.35
CA ALA A 475 -15.10 -6.99 -38.59
C ALA A 475 -16.05 -7.97 -39.32
N PRO A 476 -16.07 -7.99 -40.67
CA PRO A 476 -16.93 -8.89 -41.42
C PRO A 476 -16.71 -10.37 -41.04
N GLY A 477 -17.75 -11.01 -40.49
CA GLY A 477 -17.71 -12.42 -40.06
C GLY A 477 -17.03 -12.66 -38.70
N GLU A 478 -16.68 -11.61 -37.96
CA GLU A 478 -16.08 -11.69 -36.63
C GLU A 478 -17.03 -11.11 -35.56
N GLN A 479 -16.70 -11.34 -34.29
CA GLN A 479 -17.44 -10.75 -33.17
C GLN A 479 -17.14 -9.25 -33.06
N THR A 480 -18.08 -8.50 -32.48
CA THR A 480 -17.84 -7.10 -32.13
C THR A 480 -16.75 -7.01 -31.08
N GLU A 481 -15.74 -6.19 -31.35
CA GLU A 481 -14.69 -5.81 -30.41
C GLU A 481 -15.01 -4.42 -29.85
N GLU A 482 -14.74 -4.21 -28.56
CA GLU A 482 -14.81 -2.90 -27.91
C GLU A 482 -13.41 -2.50 -27.43
N VAL A 483 -13.03 -1.24 -27.55
CA VAL A 483 -11.76 -0.69 -27.07
C VAL A 483 -12.09 0.46 -26.11
N ASP A 484 -11.53 0.42 -24.91
CA ASP A 484 -11.94 1.30 -23.80
C ASP A 484 -11.52 2.75 -24.06
N VAL A 485 -10.30 2.96 -24.57
CA VAL A 485 -9.78 4.27 -24.97
C VAL A 485 -9.07 4.18 -26.32
N VAL A 486 -9.32 5.17 -27.17
CA VAL A 486 -8.64 5.35 -28.46
C VAL A 486 -8.15 6.79 -28.56
N PHE A 487 -6.87 6.94 -28.88
CA PHE A 487 -6.28 8.25 -29.18
C PHE A 487 -5.25 8.11 -30.30
N SER A 488 -4.88 9.23 -30.92
CA SER A 488 -3.85 9.28 -31.96
C SER A 488 -2.77 10.31 -31.65
N ILE A 489 -1.59 10.07 -32.20
CA ILE A 489 -0.49 11.03 -32.31
C ILE A 489 -0.04 11.00 -33.76
N GLY A 490 -0.47 11.97 -34.56
CA GLY A 490 -0.27 11.98 -36.01
C GLY A 490 -0.82 10.70 -36.67
N ARG A 491 0.07 9.88 -37.23
CA ARG A 491 -0.26 8.60 -37.89
C ARG A 491 -0.33 7.40 -36.94
N LEU A 492 0.02 7.56 -35.66
CA LEU A 492 -0.08 6.47 -34.68
C LEU A 492 -1.47 6.45 -34.06
N LEU A 493 -2.18 5.33 -34.19
CA LEU A 493 -3.46 5.06 -33.53
C LEU A 493 -3.22 4.14 -32.33
N PHE A 494 -3.43 4.64 -31.12
CA PHE A 494 -3.33 3.87 -29.90
C PHE A 494 -4.69 3.26 -29.55
N LEU A 495 -4.71 1.94 -29.41
CA LEU A 495 -5.83 1.19 -28.85
C LEU A 495 -5.46 0.80 -27.41
N CYS A 496 -6.31 1.15 -26.46
CA CYS A 496 -6.02 0.94 -25.05
C CYS A 496 -7.03 0.00 -24.38
N GLU A 497 -6.52 -0.90 -23.54
CA GLU A 497 -7.30 -1.68 -22.59
C GLU A 497 -7.07 -1.13 -21.19
N LEU A 498 -8.13 -0.79 -20.47
CA LEU A 498 -8.06 -0.23 -19.13
C LEU A 498 -8.32 -1.30 -18.08
N LYS A 499 -7.61 -1.20 -16.96
CA LYS A 499 -7.81 -2.04 -15.78
C LYS A 499 -7.78 -1.18 -14.53
N CYS A 500 -8.96 -0.97 -13.95
CA CYS A 500 -9.09 -0.48 -12.58
C CYS A 500 -9.04 -1.67 -11.63
N ILE A 501 -7.86 -1.91 -11.06
CA ILE A 501 -7.58 -3.05 -10.20
C ILE A 501 -7.06 -2.58 -8.84
N LEU A 502 -7.21 -3.46 -7.86
CA LEU A 502 -6.77 -3.19 -6.50
C LEU A 502 -5.26 -3.40 -6.39
N ASP A 503 -4.60 -2.49 -5.68
CA ASP A 503 -3.19 -2.66 -5.38
C ASP A 503 -3.01 -3.94 -4.53
N PRO A 504 -2.18 -4.89 -5.00
CA PRO A 504 -2.03 -6.16 -4.32
C PRO A 504 -1.10 -6.02 -3.12
N THR A 505 -1.53 -6.56 -1.98
CA THR A 505 -0.80 -6.44 -0.71
C THR A 505 -0.39 -7.77 -0.12
N GLU A 506 -0.97 -8.88 -0.61
CA GLU A 506 -0.65 -10.24 -0.19
C GLU A 506 -0.11 -11.04 -1.39
N PRO A 507 0.71 -12.08 -1.18
CA PRO A 507 1.34 -12.84 -2.26
C PRO A 507 0.37 -13.39 -3.31
N LYS A 508 -0.79 -13.90 -2.89
CA LYS A 508 -1.81 -14.38 -3.83
C LYS A 508 -2.36 -13.24 -4.69
N ALA A 509 -2.66 -12.09 -4.09
CA ALA A 509 -3.15 -10.92 -4.82
C ALA A 509 -2.12 -10.42 -5.85
N ILE A 510 -0.82 -10.48 -5.54
CA ILE A 510 0.25 -10.12 -6.49
C ILE A 510 0.19 -11.01 -7.74
N ALA A 511 -0.04 -12.31 -7.57
CA ALA A 511 -0.20 -13.23 -8.69
C ALA A 511 -1.48 -12.96 -9.50
N MET A 512 -2.61 -12.68 -8.83
CA MET A 512 -3.88 -12.35 -9.50
C MET A 512 -3.79 -11.04 -10.28
N HIS A 513 -3.12 -10.04 -9.71
CA HIS A 513 -2.83 -8.77 -10.39
C HIS A 513 -2.01 -9.01 -11.65
N ARG A 514 -0.94 -9.80 -11.56
CA ARG A 514 -0.14 -10.21 -12.72
C ARG A 514 -0.98 -10.90 -13.79
N GLU A 515 -1.79 -11.90 -13.41
CA GLU A 515 -2.63 -12.65 -14.33
C GLU A 515 -3.65 -11.74 -15.04
N THR A 516 -4.23 -10.78 -14.30
CA THR A 516 -5.15 -9.78 -14.86
C THR A 516 -4.47 -8.91 -15.91
N LEU A 517 -3.26 -8.43 -15.65
CA LEU A 517 -2.51 -7.63 -16.63
C LEU A 517 -2.01 -8.45 -17.82
N THR A 518 -1.61 -9.71 -17.61
CA THR A 518 -1.28 -10.62 -18.72
C THR A 518 -2.49 -10.88 -19.61
N ALA A 519 -3.68 -11.06 -19.03
CA ALA A 519 -4.91 -11.19 -19.79
C ALA A 519 -5.25 -9.92 -20.58
N ALA A 520 -5.10 -8.74 -19.96
CA ALA A 520 -5.31 -7.45 -20.61
C ALA A 520 -4.38 -7.23 -21.81
N ALA A 521 -3.09 -7.56 -21.66
CA ALA A 521 -2.11 -7.51 -22.74
C ALA A 521 -2.51 -8.43 -23.91
N ALA A 522 -2.87 -9.68 -23.62
CA ALA A 522 -3.33 -10.62 -24.64
C ALA A 522 -4.62 -10.14 -25.34
N GLN A 523 -5.55 -9.55 -24.58
CA GLN A 523 -6.80 -9.01 -25.08
C GLN A 523 -6.57 -7.84 -26.05
N ILE A 524 -5.73 -6.87 -25.71
CA ILE A 524 -5.47 -5.73 -26.58
C ILE A 524 -4.65 -6.12 -27.82
N THR A 525 -3.73 -7.09 -27.69
CA THR A 525 -3.02 -7.65 -28.85
C THR A 525 -4.00 -8.32 -29.84
N ARG A 526 -4.97 -9.09 -29.35
CA ARG A 526 -6.02 -9.69 -30.19
C ARG A 526 -6.86 -8.62 -30.89
N LYS A 527 -7.33 -7.61 -30.15
CA LYS A 527 -8.11 -6.48 -30.70
C LYS A 527 -7.32 -5.74 -31.78
N ALA A 528 -6.04 -5.45 -31.54
CA ALA A 528 -5.16 -4.80 -32.51
C ALA A 528 -4.89 -5.66 -33.75
N ALA A 529 -4.80 -6.99 -33.62
CA ALA A 529 -4.66 -7.90 -34.76
C ALA A 529 -5.91 -7.89 -35.65
N ALA A 530 -7.11 -7.96 -35.04
CA ALA A 530 -8.38 -7.81 -35.76
C ALA A 530 -8.47 -6.45 -36.46
N ALA A 531 -8.04 -5.39 -35.76
CA ALA A 531 -8.02 -4.05 -36.31
C ALA A 531 -7.06 -3.88 -37.50
N ASN A 532 -5.86 -4.45 -37.42
CA ASN A 532 -4.89 -4.44 -38.50
C ASN A 532 -5.37 -5.19 -39.75
N LYS A 533 -6.12 -6.28 -39.57
CA LYS A 533 -6.70 -7.04 -40.69
C LYS A 533 -7.76 -6.24 -41.45
N HIS A 534 -8.43 -5.30 -40.79
CA HIS A 534 -9.55 -4.52 -41.34
C HIS A 534 -9.33 -3.00 -41.29
N LYS A 535 -8.08 -2.53 -41.46
CA LYS A 535 -7.69 -1.11 -41.35
C LYS A 535 -8.59 -0.12 -42.09
N GLY A 536 -9.01 -0.45 -43.32
CA GLY A 536 -9.86 0.42 -44.13
C GLY A 536 -11.24 0.66 -43.53
N GLU A 537 -11.86 -0.37 -42.93
CA GLU A 537 -13.18 -0.24 -42.27
C GLU A 537 -13.07 0.47 -40.92
N ILE A 538 -11.98 0.24 -40.19
CA ILE A 538 -11.71 0.99 -38.95
C ILE A 538 -11.56 2.47 -39.24
N ARG A 539 -10.77 2.83 -40.26
CA ARG A 539 -10.61 4.23 -40.66
C ARG A 539 -11.96 4.87 -40.99
N LYS A 540 -12.81 4.20 -41.79
CA LYS A 540 -14.16 4.69 -42.11
C LYS A 540 -15.05 4.84 -40.87
N THR A 541 -14.94 3.92 -39.92
CA THR A 541 -15.76 3.94 -38.70
C THR A 541 -15.33 5.08 -37.78
N LEU A 542 -14.03 5.31 -37.64
CA LEU A 542 -13.45 6.43 -36.89
C LEU A 542 -13.77 7.78 -37.55
N ASP A 543 -13.67 7.85 -38.88
CA ASP A 543 -14.01 9.06 -39.66
C ASP A 543 -15.48 9.47 -39.44
N ARG A 544 -16.42 8.51 -39.43
CA ARG A 544 -17.84 8.76 -39.08
C ARG A 544 -18.03 9.25 -37.64
N ALA A 545 -17.10 8.94 -36.75
CA ALA A 545 -17.11 9.42 -35.37
C ALA A 545 -16.37 10.77 -35.21
N GLY A 546 -15.94 11.41 -36.30
CA GLY A 546 -15.19 12.67 -36.28
C GLY A 546 -13.71 12.51 -35.95
N PHE A 547 -13.19 11.27 -35.97
CA PHE A 547 -11.79 10.96 -35.65
C PHE A 547 -11.01 10.70 -36.94
N LEU A 548 -10.18 11.67 -37.33
CA LEU A 548 -9.52 11.67 -38.63
C LEU A 548 -8.15 10.99 -38.54
N LEU A 549 -7.92 10.01 -39.43
CA LEU A 549 -6.64 9.29 -39.53
C LEU A 549 -6.10 9.30 -40.97
N PRO A 550 -4.78 9.44 -41.16
CA PRO A 550 -4.16 9.30 -42.47
C PRO A 550 -4.24 7.85 -42.98
N GLU A 551 -4.02 7.64 -44.28
CA GLU A 551 -4.12 6.30 -44.89
C GLU A 551 -3.04 5.34 -44.40
N ASN A 552 -1.84 5.84 -44.14
CA ASN A 552 -0.67 5.08 -43.71
C ASN A 552 -0.55 4.95 -42.18
N PHE A 553 -1.68 4.98 -41.46
CA PHE A 553 -1.67 4.90 -40.00
C PHE A 553 -1.16 3.55 -39.47
N GLU A 554 -0.53 3.58 -38.30
CA GLU A 554 -0.03 2.42 -37.56
C GLU A 554 -0.84 2.21 -36.29
N ILE A 555 -1.10 0.94 -35.95
CA ILE A 555 -1.85 0.60 -34.74
C ILE A 555 -0.86 0.25 -33.64
N CYS A 556 -0.93 1.00 -32.55
CA CYS A 556 -0.20 0.78 -31.31
C CYS A 556 -1.16 0.23 -30.23
N THR A 557 -0.62 -0.49 -29.26
CA THR A 557 -1.39 -1.03 -28.13
C THR A 557 -0.88 -0.50 -26.81
N LEU A 558 -1.77 -0.25 -25.85
CA LEU A 558 -1.44 0.08 -24.47
C LEU A 558 -2.37 -0.65 -23.51
N VAL A 559 -1.86 -1.00 -22.34
CA VAL A 559 -2.71 -1.30 -21.17
C VAL A 559 -2.53 -0.18 -20.17
N VAL A 560 -3.63 0.40 -19.70
CA VAL A 560 -3.62 1.51 -18.74
C VAL A 560 -4.19 1.04 -17.40
N THR A 561 -3.46 1.28 -16.33
CA THR A 561 -3.83 0.87 -14.96
C THR A 561 -4.02 2.06 -14.04
N ASN A 562 -4.85 1.92 -13.01
CA ASN A 562 -5.14 2.95 -12.01
C ASN A 562 -4.06 3.07 -10.90
N GLY A 563 -2.95 2.34 -10.99
CA GLY A 563 -1.93 2.30 -9.96
C GLY A 563 -0.53 2.07 -10.50
N ALA A 564 0.48 2.24 -9.64
CA ALA A 564 1.89 2.08 -9.99
C ALA A 564 2.36 0.61 -10.01
N THR A 565 1.60 -0.30 -9.42
CA THR A 565 2.00 -1.70 -9.26
C THR A 565 2.14 -2.41 -10.61
N GLN A 566 3.34 -2.92 -10.92
CA GLN A 566 3.69 -3.57 -12.20
C GLN A 566 3.64 -2.66 -13.45
N THR A 567 3.47 -1.36 -13.25
CA THR A 567 3.47 -0.33 -14.30
C THR A 567 4.89 0.02 -14.75
N GLY A 568 5.04 0.46 -16.00
CA GLY A 568 6.33 0.91 -16.55
C GLY A 568 7.25 -0.20 -17.06
N MET A 569 6.72 -1.42 -17.17
CA MET A 569 7.37 -2.55 -17.83
C MET A 569 6.40 -3.28 -18.74
N PRO A 570 6.78 -3.56 -20.00
CA PRO A 570 5.87 -4.21 -20.95
C PRO A 570 5.64 -5.68 -20.62
N ILE A 571 4.45 -6.19 -20.90
CA ILE A 571 4.08 -7.62 -20.86
C ILE A 571 3.90 -8.09 -22.30
N ASP A 572 4.67 -9.09 -22.72
CA ASP A 572 4.62 -9.65 -24.08
C ASP A 572 4.69 -8.59 -25.21
N GLY A 573 5.48 -7.54 -24.97
CA GLY A 573 5.66 -6.42 -25.91
C GLY A 573 4.59 -5.33 -25.82
N VAL A 574 3.54 -5.51 -25.01
CA VAL A 574 2.53 -4.49 -24.77
C VAL A 574 2.95 -3.60 -23.59
N PRO A 575 3.09 -2.27 -23.77
CA PRO A 575 3.33 -1.35 -22.66
C PRO A 575 2.22 -1.38 -21.61
N ILE A 576 2.61 -1.38 -20.33
CA ILE A 576 1.71 -1.21 -19.20
C ILE A 576 2.02 0.15 -18.58
N VAL A 577 1.07 1.07 -18.61
CA VAL A 577 1.25 2.48 -18.23
C VAL A 577 0.18 2.93 -17.23
N ASP A 578 0.44 4.01 -16.51
CA ASP A 578 -0.53 4.71 -15.67
C ASP A 578 -0.87 6.07 -16.31
N GLU A 579 -1.85 6.77 -15.73
CA GLU A 579 -2.26 8.12 -16.15
C GLU A 579 -1.06 9.08 -16.22
N LEU A 580 -0.18 9.06 -15.22
CA LEU A 580 0.96 9.97 -15.14
C LEU A 580 1.98 9.74 -16.25
N ILE A 581 2.20 8.49 -16.68
CA ILE A 581 3.06 8.20 -17.83
C ILE A 581 2.48 8.79 -19.12
N ILE A 582 1.16 8.71 -19.31
CA ILE A 582 0.52 9.30 -20.49
C ILE A 582 0.58 10.82 -20.43
N ASP A 583 0.24 11.41 -19.29
CA ASP A 583 0.27 12.86 -19.08
C ASP A 583 1.66 13.44 -19.34
N LYS A 584 2.71 12.84 -18.75
CA LYS A 584 4.09 13.30 -18.98
C LYS A 584 4.52 13.17 -20.43
N PHE A 585 4.07 12.14 -21.15
CA PHE A 585 4.35 12.07 -22.59
C PHE A 585 3.84 13.32 -23.31
N PHE A 586 2.57 13.69 -23.15
CA PHE A 586 1.97 14.83 -23.83
C PHE A 586 2.51 16.19 -23.36
N ALA A 587 2.96 16.29 -22.10
CA ALA A 587 3.73 17.43 -21.62
C ALA A 587 5.06 17.61 -22.38
N GLY A 588 5.62 16.52 -22.93
CA GLY A 588 6.84 16.51 -23.74
C GLY A 588 8.14 16.52 -22.92
N GLU A 589 8.03 16.55 -21.59
CA GLU A 589 9.17 16.59 -20.69
C GLU A 589 8.87 15.93 -19.33
N LEU A 590 9.93 15.58 -18.62
CA LEU A 590 9.90 15.14 -17.23
C LEU A 590 11.03 15.80 -16.45
N VAL A 591 10.68 16.36 -15.29
CA VAL A 591 11.66 16.80 -14.30
C VAL A 591 12.26 15.55 -13.64
N ASP A 592 13.53 15.29 -13.91
CA ASP A 592 14.24 14.14 -13.32
C ASP A 592 14.70 14.43 -11.90
N ALA A 593 15.08 15.68 -11.63
CA ALA A 593 15.52 16.14 -10.34
C ALA A 593 15.32 17.64 -10.19
N ARG A 594 14.93 18.05 -8.98
CA ARG A 594 14.77 19.44 -8.56
C ARG A 594 15.47 19.65 -7.23
N LEU A 595 16.29 20.69 -7.17
CA LEU A 595 16.92 21.19 -5.96
C LEU A 595 16.15 22.41 -5.47
N GLU A 596 15.76 22.38 -4.21
CA GLU A 596 15.02 23.46 -3.55
C GLU A 596 15.78 23.90 -2.30
N ASP A 597 15.61 25.17 -1.91
CA ASP A 597 16.05 25.66 -0.62
C ASP A 597 15.05 25.30 0.51
N HIS A 598 15.36 25.71 1.73
CA HIS A 598 14.50 25.49 2.90
C HIS A 598 13.16 26.24 2.85
N GLU A 599 13.00 27.23 1.97
CA GLU A 599 11.76 27.97 1.74
C GLU A 599 10.93 27.36 0.59
N GLY A 600 11.46 26.32 -0.07
CA GLY A 600 10.83 25.67 -1.22
C GLY A 600 11.10 26.36 -2.56
N ASN A 601 12.00 27.35 -2.61
CA ASN A 601 12.36 28.00 -3.86
C ASN A 601 13.22 27.07 -4.71
N VAL A 602 12.91 26.94 -6.00
CA VAL A 602 13.67 26.11 -6.93
C VAL A 602 15.01 26.75 -7.24
N LEU A 603 16.09 26.13 -6.77
CA LEU A 603 17.46 26.56 -7.04
C LEU A 603 17.97 26.02 -8.38
N LYS A 604 17.60 24.76 -8.69
CA LYS A 604 18.06 24.08 -9.90
C LYS A 604 17.09 22.97 -10.29
N GLU A 605 16.97 22.74 -11.59
CA GLU A 605 16.12 21.70 -12.14
C GLU A 605 16.77 21.08 -13.36
N THR A 606 16.75 19.75 -13.44
CA THR A 606 17.18 18.98 -14.61
C THR A 606 15.98 18.24 -15.17
N LYS A 607 15.81 18.32 -16.49
CA LYS A 607 14.69 17.72 -17.21
C LYS A 607 15.18 16.85 -18.36
N THR A 608 14.44 15.77 -18.61
CA THR A 608 14.50 15.04 -19.87
C THR A 608 13.41 15.56 -20.80
N ILE A 609 13.80 16.06 -21.97
CA ILE A 609 12.88 16.40 -23.07
C ILE A 609 12.66 15.15 -23.91
N PHE A 610 11.41 14.77 -24.13
CA PHE A 610 11.05 13.55 -24.86
C PHE A 610 11.06 13.75 -26.38
N TYR A 611 10.65 14.93 -26.81
CA TYR A 611 10.58 15.33 -28.21
C TYR A 611 10.56 16.86 -28.32
N THR A 612 10.94 17.40 -29.47
CA THR A 612 10.97 18.85 -29.74
C THR A 612 9.84 19.32 -30.65
N ASP A 613 9.25 18.37 -31.39
CA ASP A 613 8.28 18.59 -32.44
C ASP A 613 7.41 17.34 -32.65
N GLU A 614 6.41 17.46 -33.52
CA GLU A 614 5.42 16.42 -33.81
C GLU A 614 6.05 15.16 -34.44
N GLU A 615 7.07 15.32 -35.29
CA GLU A 615 7.72 14.22 -36.00
C GLU A 615 8.52 13.35 -35.03
N THR A 616 9.38 13.97 -34.21
CA THR A 616 10.17 13.29 -33.18
C THR A 616 9.28 12.66 -32.10
N ALA A 617 8.15 13.30 -31.75
CA ALA A 617 7.17 12.71 -30.84
C ALA A 617 6.56 11.43 -31.43
N GLN A 618 6.15 11.48 -32.69
CA GLN A 618 5.55 10.36 -33.38
C GLN A 618 6.53 9.19 -33.54
N GLU A 619 7.80 9.45 -33.85
CA GLU A 619 8.84 8.42 -33.94
C GLU A 619 9.19 7.82 -32.57
N GLY A 620 9.20 8.64 -31.51
CA GLY A 620 9.58 8.25 -30.16
C GLY A 620 8.47 7.61 -29.32
N ALA A 621 7.19 7.82 -29.65
CA ALA A 621 6.05 7.47 -28.78
C ALA A 621 6.02 6.00 -28.34
N GLN A 622 6.18 5.06 -29.29
CA GLN A 622 6.17 3.62 -28.95
C GLN A 622 7.32 3.26 -28.01
N TYR A 623 8.52 3.80 -28.27
CA TYR A 623 9.68 3.56 -27.42
C TYR A 623 9.48 4.13 -26.01
N TYR A 624 8.93 5.34 -25.91
CA TYR A 624 8.60 5.99 -24.65
C TYR A 624 7.66 5.11 -23.81
N PHE A 625 6.54 4.67 -24.36
CA PHE A 625 5.59 3.86 -23.57
C PHE A 625 6.17 2.49 -23.17
N LEU A 626 7.00 1.88 -24.03
CA LEU A 626 7.73 0.66 -23.69
C LEU A 626 8.78 0.87 -22.59
N ASN A 627 9.38 2.06 -22.53
CA ASN A 627 10.47 2.42 -21.63
C ASN A 627 10.25 3.80 -21.01
N PRO A 628 9.22 4.00 -20.16
CA PRO A 628 8.91 5.32 -19.65
C PRO A 628 10.08 5.88 -18.86
N GLN A 629 10.46 7.14 -19.14
CA GLN A 629 11.64 7.76 -18.53
C GLN A 629 11.57 7.73 -16.99
N ALA A 630 10.37 7.90 -16.43
CA ALA A 630 10.12 7.84 -14.99
C ALA A 630 10.46 6.48 -14.33
N MET A 631 10.80 5.44 -15.11
CA MET A 631 11.21 4.13 -14.62
C MET A 631 12.72 3.92 -14.63
N VAL A 632 13.49 4.79 -15.28
CA VAL A 632 14.94 4.59 -15.49
C VAL A 632 15.68 4.49 -14.15
N PHE A 633 15.44 5.43 -13.22
CA PHE A 633 16.08 5.44 -11.91
C PHE A 633 15.62 4.28 -10.99
N LEU A 634 14.41 3.76 -11.21
CA LEU A 634 13.90 2.60 -10.46
C LEU A 634 14.56 1.30 -10.91
N ARG A 635 14.77 1.14 -12.23
CA ARG A 635 15.44 -0.05 -12.82
C ARG A 635 16.86 -0.21 -12.29
N GLN A 636 17.60 0.90 -12.15
CA GLN A 636 18.96 0.91 -11.59
C GLN A 636 18.99 0.59 -10.09
N GLY A 637 17.84 0.75 -9.42
CA GLY A 637 17.66 0.59 -7.99
C GLY A 637 17.33 -0.83 -7.49
N ILE A 638 17.13 -1.78 -8.40
CA ILE A 638 16.73 -3.15 -8.05
C ILE A 638 17.89 -3.90 -7.39
N LYS A 639 17.61 -4.56 -6.26
CA LYS A 639 18.54 -5.46 -5.59
C LYS A 639 17.81 -6.63 -4.93
N VAL A 640 18.52 -7.72 -4.67
CA VAL A 640 18.01 -8.84 -3.87
C VAL A 640 18.51 -8.67 -2.44
N ALA A 641 17.61 -8.72 -1.48
CA ALA A 641 17.92 -8.71 -0.05
C ALA A 641 17.48 -10.04 0.59
N TRP A 642 18.29 -10.53 1.52
CA TRP A 642 17.99 -11.73 2.30
C TRP A 642 17.52 -11.35 3.69
N TYR A 643 16.43 -11.97 4.11
CA TYR A 643 15.82 -11.75 5.42
C TYR A 643 15.82 -13.04 6.22
N PRO A 644 16.23 -12.99 7.50
CA PRO A 644 16.28 -14.18 8.33
C PRO A 644 14.88 -14.68 8.69
N LEU A 645 14.73 -16.00 8.75
CA LEU A 645 13.63 -16.71 9.38
C LEU A 645 14.19 -17.32 10.67
N HIS A 646 13.85 -16.70 11.79
CA HIS A 646 14.35 -17.14 13.08
C HIS A 646 13.70 -18.47 13.50
N PRO A 647 14.44 -19.35 14.19
CA PRO A 647 13.87 -20.51 14.84
C PRO A 647 13.01 -20.04 16.04
N VAL A 648 11.89 -20.73 16.29
CA VAL A 648 11.03 -20.49 17.46
C VAL A 648 11.64 -21.10 18.72
N THR A 649 12.29 -22.25 18.58
CA THR A 649 12.96 -23.03 19.63
C THR A 649 14.27 -23.59 19.10
N ASP A 650 15.13 -24.11 19.96
CA ASP A 650 16.40 -24.74 19.54
C ASP A 650 16.21 -25.93 18.58
N ASP A 651 15.08 -26.65 18.68
CA ASP A 651 14.71 -27.77 17.78
C ASP A 651 14.05 -27.33 16.46
N ASP A 652 13.78 -26.04 16.32
CA ASP A 652 13.16 -25.47 15.12
C ASP A 652 14.21 -25.11 14.07
N TRP A 653 13.83 -25.15 12.80
CA TRP A 653 14.77 -24.81 11.75
C TRP A 653 14.96 -23.30 11.63
N ALA A 654 16.19 -22.87 11.34
CA ALA A 654 16.51 -21.51 10.92
C ALA A 654 16.57 -21.42 9.39
N GLY A 655 16.27 -20.24 8.85
CA GLY A 655 16.27 -20.05 7.41
C GLY A 655 16.43 -18.60 6.98
N ALA A 656 16.23 -18.37 5.70
CA ALA A 656 16.16 -17.04 5.12
C ALA A 656 15.27 -17.04 3.88
N PHE A 657 14.74 -15.88 3.51
CA PHE A 657 14.02 -15.70 2.26
C PHE A 657 14.55 -14.49 1.51
N ALA A 658 14.59 -14.58 0.18
CA ALA A 658 15.02 -13.52 -0.70
C ALA A 658 13.82 -12.66 -1.12
N MET A 659 13.92 -11.36 -0.91
CA MET A 659 13.02 -10.38 -1.51
C MET A 659 13.75 -9.54 -2.53
N VAL A 660 13.03 -9.11 -3.56
CA VAL A 660 13.52 -8.07 -4.46
C VAL A 660 13.10 -6.72 -3.91
N GLU A 661 14.07 -5.84 -3.66
CA GLU A 661 13.86 -4.46 -3.24
C GLU A 661 14.17 -3.51 -4.40
N CYS A 662 13.60 -2.31 -4.35
CA CYS A 662 13.94 -1.21 -5.24
C CYS A 662 14.23 0.03 -4.40
N VAL A 663 15.45 0.54 -4.50
CA VAL A 663 15.84 1.85 -3.95
C VAL A 663 16.20 2.74 -5.14
N PRO A 664 15.43 3.79 -5.45
CA PRO A 664 15.70 4.69 -6.55
C PRO A 664 17.18 5.10 -6.63
N LYS A 665 17.76 5.11 -7.83
CA LYS A 665 19.10 5.64 -8.07
C LYS A 665 19.07 6.62 -9.22
N LEU A 666 19.47 7.87 -8.96
CA LEU A 666 19.59 8.87 -10.01
C LEU A 666 20.64 8.42 -11.04
N PRO A 667 20.40 8.65 -12.34
CA PRO A 667 21.41 8.44 -13.36
C PRO A 667 22.64 9.33 -13.08
N ALA A 668 23.84 8.80 -13.29
CA ALA A 668 25.09 9.52 -13.00
C ALA A 668 25.21 10.88 -13.72
N HIS A 669 24.64 11.03 -14.92
CA HIS A 669 24.63 12.31 -15.64
C HIS A 669 23.68 13.32 -14.99
N VAL A 670 22.52 12.90 -14.47
CA VAL A 670 21.61 13.77 -13.69
C VAL A 670 22.29 14.15 -12.37
N GLU A 671 22.94 13.20 -11.71
CA GLU A 671 23.69 13.45 -10.48
C GLU A 671 24.82 14.48 -10.74
N ALA A 672 25.59 14.32 -11.81
CA ALA A 672 26.62 15.28 -12.20
C ALA A 672 26.04 16.64 -12.62
N GLU A 673 24.91 16.66 -13.33
CA GLU A 673 24.29 17.91 -13.77
C GLU A 673 23.73 18.69 -12.59
N VAL A 674 23.03 18.05 -11.66
CA VAL A 674 22.43 18.69 -10.48
C VAL A 674 23.52 19.06 -9.47
N PHE A 675 24.42 18.14 -9.13
CA PHE A 675 25.36 18.28 -8.01
C PHE A 675 26.80 18.65 -8.43
N GLY A 676 27.22 18.37 -9.66
CA GLY A 676 28.59 18.59 -10.12
C GLY A 676 29.02 20.06 -10.26
N ALA A 677 28.10 21.02 -10.09
CA ALA A 677 28.40 22.45 -10.06
C ALA A 677 28.76 22.97 -8.66
N ALA A 678 28.58 22.19 -7.58
CA ALA A 678 28.95 22.61 -6.22
C ALA A 678 30.48 22.64 -5.98
N ALA A 679 31.28 22.19 -6.96
CA ALA A 679 32.75 22.14 -6.87
C ALA A 679 33.47 23.30 -7.59
N GLN A 680 32.77 24.32 -8.08
CA GLN A 680 33.41 25.48 -8.72
C GLN A 680 32.78 26.80 -8.28
N GLU A 681 33.16 27.28 -7.10
CA GLU A 681 33.46 28.70 -6.86
C GLU A 681 34.31 28.85 -5.59
N PRO A 682 35.64 29.02 -5.73
CA PRO A 682 36.41 29.84 -4.82
C PRO A 682 36.74 31.17 -5.54
N ASN A 683 36.22 32.27 -5.00
CA ASN A 683 36.91 33.56 -5.01
C ASN A 683 36.55 34.37 -3.77
#